data_AF-A0A8J4V6C4-F1
#
_entry.id   AF-A0A8J4V6C4-F1
#
_cell.length_a   1.000
_cell.length_b   1.000
_cell.length_c   1.000
_cell.angle_alpha   90.00
_cell.angle_beta   90.00
_cell.angle_gamma   90.00
#
_symmetry.space_group_name_H-M   'P 1'
#
loop_
_entity.id
_entity.type
_entity.pdbx_description
1 polymer ?
#
loop_
_entity_poly.entity_id
_entity_poly.type
_entity_poly.pdbx_seq_one_letter_code
_entity_poly.pdbx_strand_id
1 'polypeptide(L)'
;MATILSGDPSDMGFNYMVNQGRIETEKYLGIVESKAFENVPEDGAAPIVKQLVQEEYDFVVCSSLGFINDCKEAASTTNRTVFLIRGSSNPTLSSVYITYNYASCNYISGYFAGLVTKTNMVGFITAGPPTINISNANAFFVGARKSNPKVTMLFYTVGEWINSDVTRAATNDLLDRGCDIIGTTQDDMSAGEEVLARENTITLGTNGYPQRKVFGEGIQFSYVYNWTKHYSAAAEMVFNKTFASQVPAKLKFYGDFDTGFITLDYGVFVSDEIKVKVENERNYLASIPRAQHPYICNEYNKYVNIPNGSITGDCMTTAYFFRLDQPYPGMEYLGKYEIQLVKVDFGKNIQYGFSIVGGCCIFICLLAVIGILKYKDTPSIRSASPIFLIFIICGGIIVYGGIILWVSGNTTQTCNARFWLVSLGFSTLIGSLVVKNFRIWLIFDNPELKTVKITNFQLFPWVGVVVAINILLMAVLTGYGGLRSTDAQNIDNIGKYEYMSICTMDGPGHATLYTLLGYFAALLLVGVFVSWKIRIVDIEEFNESKAIAKTLYAISFCLFIIIPLMTSPQDQKNQTIILAAAGLFIVCSALAILFVPKFWRIKVYGHGGSNEMFTQKKSSNIASSRAESASKNSEGNSSGQHKHTTHTTRRGLQNDFTDDSESSAADVPPPKPSLPSGPVLAEFTDDSASDTDNDHDDPIGDDA
;
A
#
# COMPACT_ATOMS: atom_id res chain seq x y z
N MET A 1 40.90 -14.38 20.80
CA MET A 1 40.91 -13.71 19.47
C MET A 1 39.47 -13.41 19.06
N ALA A 2 39.20 -12.23 18.50
CA ALA A 2 37.91 -11.91 17.88
C ALA A 2 38.08 -11.54 16.40
N THR A 3 37.03 -11.71 15.62
CA THR A 3 36.95 -11.22 14.23
C THR A 3 35.58 -10.62 13.98
N ILE A 4 35.55 -9.38 13.52
CA ILE A 4 34.33 -8.62 13.22
C ILE A 4 34.08 -8.73 11.71
N LEU A 5 32.90 -9.20 11.32
CA LEU A 5 32.44 -9.44 9.94
C LEU A 5 31.23 -8.56 9.65
N SER A 6 31.15 -7.98 8.45
CA SER A 6 30.00 -7.17 8.04
C SER A 6 28.84 -8.01 7.50
N GLY A 7 29.10 -9.26 7.10
CA GLY A 7 28.06 -10.24 6.72
C GLY A 7 28.18 -11.56 7.47
N ASP A 8 27.40 -12.53 6.98
CA ASP A 8 27.35 -13.90 7.47
C ASP A 8 28.42 -14.78 6.77
N PRO A 9 29.19 -15.62 7.49
CA PRO A 9 30.18 -16.52 6.89
C PRO A 9 29.61 -17.58 5.94
N SER A 10 28.29 -17.77 5.88
CA SER A 10 27.64 -18.65 4.90
C SER A 10 27.61 -18.07 3.48
N ASP A 11 28.12 -16.85 3.27
CA ASP A 11 28.26 -16.21 1.95
C ASP A 11 29.13 -17.02 0.94
N MET A 12 29.91 -17.99 1.41
CA MET A 12 30.89 -18.75 0.63
C MET A 12 31.78 -17.83 -0.23
N GLY A 13 32.12 -16.67 0.32
CA GLY A 13 32.79 -15.57 -0.37
C GLY A 13 33.74 -14.85 0.56
N PHE A 14 33.54 -13.54 0.72
CA PHE A 14 34.46 -12.69 1.49
C PHE A 14 34.43 -13.02 2.98
N ASN A 15 33.26 -13.07 3.61
CA ASN A 15 33.11 -13.30 5.04
C ASN A 15 33.50 -14.74 5.41
N TYR A 16 33.16 -15.73 4.56
CA TYR A 16 33.65 -17.09 4.68
C TYR A 16 35.18 -17.13 4.73
N MET A 17 35.86 -16.54 3.74
CA MET A 17 37.32 -16.64 3.63
C MET A 17 38.05 -15.87 4.73
N VAL A 18 37.50 -14.75 5.20
CA VAL A 18 37.98 -14.07 6.41
C VAL A 18 37.83 -14.95 7.65
N ASN A 19 36.68 -15.60 7.84
CA ASN A 19 36.44 -16.50 8.97
C ASN A 19 37.33 -17.76 8.90
N GLN A 20 37.61 -18.31 7.70
CA GLN A 20 38.63 -19.36 7.53
C GLN A 20 40.02 -18.88 7.94
N GLY A 21 40.37 -17.62 7.63
CA GLY A 21 41.59 -16.98 8.12
C GLY A 21 41.70 -16.99 9.65
N ARG A 22 40.60 -16.75 10.36
CA ARG A 22 40.51 -16.87 11.83
C ARG A 22 40.68 -18.32 12.28
N ILE A 23 39.92 -19.27 11.71
CA ILE A 23 39.92 -20.68 12.11
C ILE A 23 41.29 -21.33 11.94
N GLU A 24 41.96 -21.12 10.81
CA GLU A 24 43.30 -21.70 10.60
C GLU A 24 44.37 -20.98 11.45
N THR A 25 44.20 -19.69 11.79
CA THR A 25 45.07 -18.98 12.74
C THR A 25 44.91 -19.52 14.16
N GLU A 26 43.66 -19.73 14.60
CA GLU A 26 43.30 -20.33 15.89
C GLU A 26 43.96 -21.70 16.06
N LYS A 27 43.84 -22.55 15.05
CA LYS A 27 44.44 -23.88 14.98
C LYS A 27 45.97 -23.86 14.91
N TYR A 28 46.56 -22.92 14.16
CA TYR A 28 48.02 -22.77 14.04
C TYR A 28 48.68 -22.36 15.37
N LEU A 29 48.04 -21.47 16.14
CA LEU A 29 48.58 -20.96 17.41
C LEU A 29 48.03 -21.69 18.66
N GLY A 30 47.08 -22.60 18.51
CA GLY A 30 46.43 -23.28 19.64
C GLY A 30 45.59 -22.33 20.52
N ILE A 31 44.95 -21.33 19.91
CA ILE A 31 44.12 -20.35 20.63
C ILE A 31 42.83 -21.04 21.08
N VAL A 32 42.60 -21.07 22.40
CA VAL A 32 41.42 -21.73 23.00
C VAL A 32 40.14 -20.88 22.89
N GLU A 33 40.27 -19.56 22.95
CA GLU A 33 39.15 -18.62 22.91
C GLU A 33 39.18 -17.77 21.64
N SER A 34 38.29 -18.11 20.71
CA SER A 34 38.25 -17.54 19.36
C SER A 34 36.79 -17.40 18.89
N LYS A 35 36.39 -16.21 18.46
CA LYS A 35 35.02 -15.92 17.99
C LYS A 35 34.98 -15.06 16.74
N ALA A 36 33.97 -15.31 15.91
CA ALA A 36 33.49 -14.36 14.91
C ALA A 36 32.26 -13.61 15.46
N PHE A 37 32.10 -12.36 15.05
CA PHE A 37 30.94 -11.52 15.29
C PHE A 37 30.42 -11.07 13.93
N GLU A 38 29.19 -11.47 13.62
CA GLU A 38 28.65 -11.52 12.26
C GLU A 38 27.60 -10.43 12.06
N ASN A 39 27.37 -10.04 10.80
CA ASN A 39 26.36 -9.04 10.42
C ASN A 39 26.50 -7.70 11.18
N VAL A 40 27.74 -7.27 11.46
CA VAL A 40 28.01 -6.00 12.16
C VAL A 40 27.87 -4.83 11.17
N PRO A 41 27.02 -3.81 11.45
CA PRO A 41 26.81 -2.69 10.54
C PRO A 41 28.10 -1.92 10.23
N GLU A 42 28.33 -1.64 8.94
CA GLU A 42 29.51 -0.90 8.45
C GLU A 42 29.61 0.52 9.06
N ASP A 43 28.48 1.11 9.45
CA ASP A 43 28.36 2.45 10.05
C ASP A 43 28.05 2.44 11.57
N GLY A 44 28.21 1.27 12.23
CA GLY A 44 27.79 1.09 13.62
C GLY A 44 28.58 0.06 14.43
N ALA A 45 29.88 -0.11 14.17
CA ALA A 45 30.71 -1.11 14.86
C ALA A 45 31.15 -0.69 16.27
N ALA A 46 31.11 0.60 16.61
CA ALA A 46 31.58 1.14 17.89
C ALA A 46 31.07 0.40 19.16
N PRO A 47 29.80 -0.05 19.27
CA PRO A 47 29.33 -0.79 20.44
C PRO A 47 30.02 -2.14 20.61
N ILE A 48 30.11 -2.94 19.53
CA ILE A 48 30.76 -4.26 19.59
C ILE A 48 32.27 -4.13 19.78
N VAL A 49 32.91 -3.16 19.11
CA VAL A 49 34.34 -2.90 19.31
C VAL A 49 34.64 -2.52 20.77
N LYS A 50 33.79 -1.68 21.40
CA LYS A 50 33.93 -1.33 22.83
C LYS A 50 33.71 -2.53 23.75
N GLN A 51 32.74 -3.39 23.45
CA GLN A 51 32.53 -4.66 24.17
C GLN A 51 33.77 -5.57 24.09
N LEU A 52 34.40 -5.72 22.93
CA LEU A 52 35.59 -6.58 22.76
C LEU A 52 36.81 -6.08 23.56
N VAL A 53 36.94 -4.77 23.78
CA VAL A 53 37.97 -4.22 24.68
C VAL A 53 37.62 -4.48 26.15
N GLN A 54 36.34 -4.40 26.52
CA GLN A 54 35.86 -4.69 27.89
C GLN A 54 35.94 -6.17 28.25
N GLU A 55 35.71 -7.07 27.29
CA GLU A 55 35.91 -8.53 27.40
C GLU A 55 37.40 -8.93 27.30
N GLU A 56 38.32 -7.96 27.27
CA GLU A 56 39.78 -8.14 27.29
C GLU A 56 40.38 -9.03 26.18
N TYR A 57 39.78 -9.09 24.99
CA TYR A 57 40.37 -9.81 23.86
C TYR A 57 41.76 -9.22 23.52
N ASP A 58 42.80 -10.06 23.49
CA ASP A 58 44.16 -9.58 23.20
C ASP A 58 44.38 -9.25 21.71
N PHE A 59 43.64 -9.91 20.80
CA PHE A 59 43.72 -9.68 19.35
C PHE A 59 42.34 -9.65 18.69
N VAL A 60 42.07 -8.58 17.93
CA VAL A 60 40.81 -8.32 17.23
C VAL A 60 41.07 -8.03 15.75
N VAL A 61 40.40 -8.75 14.86
CA VAL A 61 40.43 -8.50 13.41
C VAL A 61 39.21 -7.68 13.00
N CYS A 62 39.41 -6.51 12.40
CA CYS A 62 38.36 -5.67 11.83
C CYS A 62 38.39 -5.83 10.30
N SER A 63 37.50 -6.68 9.78
CA SER A 63 37.62 -7.21 8.42
C SER A 63 37.06 -6.32 7.30
N SER A 64 36.27 -5.29 7.60
CA SER A 64 35.69 -4.39 6.60
C SER A 64 36.19 -2.95 6.65
N LEU A 65 35.87 -2.18 5.61
CA LEU A 65 36.31 -0.81 5.43
C LEU A 65 35.50 0.19 6.28
N GLY A 66 34.23 -0.06 6.59
CA GLY A 66 33.46 0.79 7.51
C GLY A 66 34.03 0.77 8.93
N PHE A 67 34.49 -0.40 9.37
CA PHE A 67 35.07 -0.61 10.71
C PHE A 67 36.39 0.14 10.97
N ILE A 68 36.98 0.79 9.96
CA ILE A 68 38.28 1.48 10.08
C ILE A 68 38.29 2.51 11.20
N ASN A 69 37.26 3.35 11.27
CA ASN A 69 37.23 4.47 12.20
C ASN A 69 37.02 3.99 13.64
N ASP A 70 36.00 3.15 13.85
CA ASP A 70 35.64 2.62 15.17
C ASP A 70 36.76 1.76 15.79
N CYS A 71 37.38 0.88 15.00
CA CYS A 71 38.51 0.07 15.47
C CYS A 71 39.76 0.93 15.74
N LYS A 72 39.98 2.00 14.99
CA LYS A 72 41.10 2.92 15.21
C LYS A 72 40.89 3.81 16.45
N GLU A 73 39.65 4.25 16.71
CA GLU A 73 39.29 4.93 17.96
C GLU A 73 39.55 4.00 19.15
N ALA A 74 38.99 2.78 19.14
CA ALA A 74 39.17 1.83 20.24
C ALA A 74 40.64 1.43 20.48
N ALA A 75 41.42 1.24 19.41
CA ALA A 75 42.86 1.00 19.50
C ALA A 75 43.63 2.14 20.19
N SER A 76 43.10 3.37 20.22
CA SER A 76 43.70 4.49 20.97
C SER A 76 43.36 4.49 22.46
N THR A 77 42.35 3.72 22.88
CA THR A 77 41.89 3.65 24.28
C THR A 77 42.50 2.49 25.09
N THR A 78 43.26 1.59 24.45
CA THR A 78 43.81 0.38 25.07
C THR A 78 45.25 0.14 24.66
N ASN A 79 46.05 -0.38 25.60
CA ASN A 79 47.43 -0.84 25.38
C ASN A 79 47.55 -2.38 25.47
N ARG A 80 46.41 -3.10 25.58
CA ARG A 80 46.36 -4.56 25.67
C ARG A 80 45.85 -5.19 24.38
N THR A 81 44.69 -4.75 23.90
CA THR A 81 44.06 -5.27 22.68
C THR A 81 44.75 -4.73 21.45
N VAL A 82 45.25 -5.62 20.59
CA VAL A 82 45.83 -5.29 19.30
C VAL A 82 44.79 -5.49 18.19
N PHE A 83 44.61 -4.48 17.36
CA PHE A 83 43.66 -4.48 16.24
C PHE A 83 44.37 -4.69 14.90
N LEU A 84 43.94 -5.69 14.12
CA LEU A 84 44.28 -5.82 12.70
C LEU A 84 43.14 -5.25 11.85
N ILE A 85 43.35 -4.06 11.27
CA ILE A 85 42.31 -3.26 10.62
C ILE A 85 42.47 -3.31 9.09
N ARG A 86 41.41 -3.68 8.36
CA ARG A 86 41.41 -3.59 6.89
C ARG A 86 41.56 -2.13 6.44
N GLY A 87 42.55 -1.82 5.61
CA GLY A 87 42.82 -0.47 5.11
C GLY A 87 44.31 -0.13 5.11
N SER A 88 44.64 1.16 5.10
CA SER A 88 46.02 1.64 5.18
C SER A 88 46.13 2.92 6.00
N SER A 89 46.73 2.81 7.18
CA SER A 89 47.20 3.91 8.03
C SER A 89 48.58 3.53 8.59
N ASN A 90 49.20 4.39 9.39
CA ASN A 90 50.43 4.04 10.10
C ASN A 90 50.08 3.17 11.33
N PRO A 91 50.86 2.10 11.61
CA PRO A 91 50.63 1.25 12.77
C PRO A 91 50.90 1.99 14.09
N THR A 92 50.30 1.50 15.17
CA THR A 92 50.50 1.94 16.56
C THR A 92 50.81 0.74 17.44
N LEU A 93 51.09 0.95 18.73
CA LEU A 93 51.29 -0.14 19.70
C LEU A 93 50.09 -1.08 19.85
N SER A 94 48.90 -0.65 19.39
CA SER A 94 47.63 -1.37 19.48
C SER A 94 46.91 -1.52 18.14
N SER A 95 47.53 -1.12 17.01
CA SER A 95 46.92 -1.29 15.68
C SER A 95 47.92 -1.56 14.55
N VAL A 96 47.57 -2.48 13.68
CA VAL A 96 48.25 -2.79 12.40
C VAL A 96 47.21 -2.86 11.28
N TYR A 97 47.65 -2.69 10.04
CA TYR A 97 46.75 -2.53 8.89
C TYR A 97 47.01 -3.58 7.82
N ILE A 98 45.93 -4.06 7.21
CA ILE A 98 45.94 -5.04 6.12
C ILE A 98 45.18 -4.54 4.90
N THR A 99 45.78 -4.60 3.72
CA THR A 99 45.11 -4.29 2.45
C THR A 99 45.66 -5.18 1.34
N TYR A 100 45.00 -5.22 0.18
CA TYR A 100 45.30 -6.17 -0.88
C TYR A 100 45.00 -5.60 -2.28
N ASN A 101 45.50 -6.28 -3.32
CA ASN A 101 45.45 -5.80 -4.69
C ASN A 101 44.26 -6.33 -5.50
N TYR A 102 43.03 -5.93 -5.16
CA TYR A 102 41.81 -6.32 -5.88
C TYR A 102 41.83 -6.01 -7.39
N ALA A 103 42.62 -5.01 -7.83
CA ALA A 103 42.80 -4.70 -9.24
C ALA A 103 43.55 -5.80 -10.01
N SER A 104 44.49 -6.50 -9.38
CA SER A 104 45.20 -7.63 -9.99
C SER A 104 44.29 -8.85 -10.17
N CYS A 105 43.36 -9.09 -9.24
CA CYS A 105 42.29 -10.10 -9.36
C CYS A 105 41.40 -9.84 -10.58
N ASN A 106 40.91 -8.61 -10.73
CA ASN A 106 40.06 -8.20 -11.85
C ASN A 106 40.83 -8.31 -13.18
N TYR A 107 42.08 -7.85 -13.21
CA TYR A 107 42.94 -7.96 -14.39
C TYR A 107 43.17 -9.41 -14.84
N ILE A 108 43.54 -10.32 -13.92
CA ILE A 108 43.81 -11.72 -14.30
C ILE A 108 42.53 -12.46 -14.71
N SER A 109 41.38 -12.11 -14.08
CA SER A 109 40.06 -12.62 -14.48
C SER A 109 39.69 -12.14 -15.89
N GLY A 110 40.00 -10.88 -16.22
CA GLY A 110 39.88 -10.34 -17.56
C GLY A 110 40.80 -11.05 -18.56
N TYR A 111 42.07 -11.26 -18.20
CA TYR A 111 43.03 -11.99 -19.04
C TYR A 111 42.55 -13.40 -19.36
N PHE A 112 42.01 -14.13 -18.37
CA PHE A 112 41.32 -15.40 -18.59
C PHE A 112 40.12 -15.23 -19.53
N ALA A 113 39.22 -14.27 -19.28
CA ALA A 113 38.05 -14.01 -20.13
C ALA A 113 38.43 -13.77 -21.60
N GLY A 114 39.48 -12.99 -21.88
CA GLY A 114 39.99 -12.75 -23.23
C GLY A 114 40.55 -14.00 -23.93
N LEU A 115 41.05 -14.99 -23.17
CA LEU A 115 41.50 -16.28 -23.72
C LEU A 115 40.34 -17.24 -24.06
N VAL A 116 39.19 -17.11 -23.40
CA VAL A 116 38.06 -18.07 -23.51
C VAL A 116 36.83 -17.53 -24.22
N THR A 117 36.70 -16.20 -24.37
CA THR A 117 35.61 -15.58 -25.15
C THR A 117 35.63 -16.06 -26.61
N LYS A 118 34.45 -16.41 -27.09
CA LYS A 118 34.14 -16.85 -28.46
C LYS A 118 33.58 -15.68 -29.27
N THR A 119 32.87 -14.74 -28.65
CA THR A 119 32.28 -13.57 -29.31
C THR A 119 33.23 -12.38 -29.41
N ASN A 120 34.27 -12.32 -28.57
CA ASN A 120 35.08 -11.11 -28.29
C ASN A 120 34.29 -10.00 -27.58
N MET A 121 33.07 -10.28 -27.10
CA MET A 121 32.27 -9.37 -26.29
C MET A 121 32.21 -9.91 -24.86
N VAL A 122 32.69 -9.13 -23.90
CA VAL A 122 32.64 -9.47 -22.48
C VAL A 122 31.74 -8.49 -21.73
N GLY A 123 31.08 -8.96 -20.68
CA GLY A 123 30.25 -8.13 -19.81
C GLY A 123 30.98 -7.80 -18.51
N PHE A 124 30.63 -6.67 -17.88
CA PHE A 124 31.03 -6.39 -16.51
C PHE A 124 29.89 -5.77 -15.69
N ILE A 125 29.79 -6.12 -14.41
CA ILE A 125 28.83 -5.53 -13.48
C ILE A 125 29.59 -4.89 -12.31
N THR A 126 29.52 -3.56 -12.21
CA THR A 126 30.13 -2.81 -11.10
C THR A 126 29.17 -2.69 -9.93
N ALA A 127 29.70 -2.98 -8.74
CA ALA A 127 29.03 -2.74 -7.48
C ALA A 127 29.16 -1.29 -7.00
N GLY A 128 28.26 -0.87 -6.11
CA GLY A 128 28.25 0.46 -5.52
C GLY A 128 27.67 1.54 -6.43
N PRO A 129 27.55 2.79 -5.94
CA PRO A 129 26.85 3.87 -6.63
C PRO A 129 27.55 4.30 -7.93
N PRO A 130 26.80 4.80 -8.94
CA PRO A 130 27.34 5.15 -10.28
C PRO A 130 28.50 6.17 -10.29
N THR A 131 28.70 6.89 -9.18
CA THR A 131 29.76 7.90 -9.00
C THR A 131 31.07 7.33 -8.47
N ILE A 132 31.14 6.03 -8.15
CA ILE A 132 32.33 5.39 -7.60
C ILE A 132 33.05 4.53 -8.65
N ASN A 133 34.21 5.06 -9.08
CA ASN A 133 35.40 4.31 -9.48
C ASN A 133 35.20 3.02 -10.30
N ILE A 134 35.26 3.14 -11.63
CA ILE A 134 35.18 1.98 -12.54
C ILE A 134 36.53 1.23 -12.69
N SER A 135 37.53 1.48 -11.83
CA SER A 135 38.87 0.88 -11.93
C SER A 135 38.87 -0.65 -12.04
N ASN A 136 37.86 -1.33 -11.47
CA ASN A 136 37.73 -2.78 -11.54
C ASN A 136 37.35 -3.24 -12.95
N ALA A 137 36.35 -2.60 -13.57
CA ALA A 137 35.97 -2.82 -14.96
C ALA A 137 37.13 -2.46 -15.90
N ASN A 138 37.80 -1.32 -15.66
CA ASN A 138 38.99 -0.92 -16.41
C ASN A 138 40.13 -1.97 -16.30
N ALA A 139 40.42 -2.50 -15.10
CA ALA A 139 41.43 -3.56 -14.93
C ALA A 139 41.06 -4.84 -15.68
N PHE A 140 39.81 -5.28 -15.57
CA PHE A 140 39.28 -6.45 -16.28
C PHE A 140 39.41 -6.28 -17.81
N PHE A 141 39.02 -5.11 -18.35
CA PHE A 141 39.13 -4.82 -19.77
C PHE A 141 40.58 -4.83 -20.28
N VAL A 142 41.52 -4.21 -19.55
CA VAL A 142 42.94 -4.22 -19.94
C VAL A 142 43.50 -5.64 -19.89
N GLY A 143 43.07 -6.47 -18.94
CA GLY A 143 43.38 -7.90 -18.89
C GLY A 143 42.87 -8.64 -20.12
N ALA A 144 41.59 -8.51 -20.44
CA ALA A 144 40.98 -9.18 -21.58
C ALA A 144 41.59 -8.76 -22.92
N ARG A 145 41.95 -7.48 -23.07
CA ARG A 145 42.68 -7.01 -24.26
C ARG A 145 44.14 -7.42 -24.32
N LYS A 146 44.80 -7.70 -23.18
CA LYS A 146 46.16 -8.22 -23.16
C LYS A 146 46.24 -9.61 -23.77
N SER A 147 45.27 -10.48 -23.50
CA SER A 147 45.19 -11.83 -24.09
C SER A 147 44.52 -11.84 -25.46
N ASN A 148 43.54 -10.97 -25.70
CA ASN A 148 42.84 -10.84 -26.99
C ASN A 148 42.55 -9.37 -27.35
N PRO A 149 43.37 -8.73 -28.21
CA PRO A 149 43.21 -7.32 -28.57
C PRO A 149 41.88 -6.92 -29.23
N LYS A 150 41.09 -7.89 -29.70
CA LYS A 150 39.79 -7.65 -30.34
C LYS A 150 38.65 -7.42 -29.35
N VAL A 151 38.86 -7.65 -28.05
CA VAL A 151 37.80 -7.60 -27.05
C VAL A 151 37.15 -6.21 -26.98
N THR A 152 35.83 -6.18 -26.93
CA THR A 152 34.99 -5.05 -26.52
C THR A 152 34.22 -5.43 -25.26
N MET A 153 33.89 -4.45 -24.42
CA MET A 153 33.18 -4.70 -23.16
C MET A 153 31.95 -3.82 -22.99
N LEU A 154 30.83 -4.44 -22.65
CA LEU A 154 29.62 -3.75 -22.19
C LEU A 154 29.55 -3.82 -20.66
N PHE A 155 29.14 -2.75 -19.98
CA PHE A 155 29.01 -2.81 -18.53
C PHE A 155 27.89 -1.95 -17.95
N TYR A 156 27.33 -2.45 -16.84
CA TYR A 156 26.34 -1.77 -16.00
C TYR A 156 26.91 -1.51 -14.60
N THR A 157 26.33 -0.54 -13.92
CA THR A 157 26.38 -0.46 -12.45
C THR A 157 25.00 -0.80 -11.86
N VAL A 158 24.98 -1.45 -10.69
CA VAL A 158 23.71 -1.75 -9.98
C VAL A 158 23.44 -0.82 -8.80
N GLY A 159 24.37 0.05 -8.43
CA GLY A 159 24.21 1.05 -7.36
C GLY A 159 24.54 0.57 -5.95
N GLU A 160 24.57 -0.74 -5.72
CA GLU A 160 24.67 -1.38 -4.39
C GLU A 160 25.74 -2.49 -4.39
N TRP A 161 26.18 -2.94 -3.21
CA TRP A 161 27.19 -4.01 -3.07
C TRP A 161 26.61 -5.43 -3.23
N ILE A 162 25.33 -5.59 -2.87
CA ILE A 162 24.53 -6.81 -3.05
C ILE A 162 23.14 -6.37 -3.51
N ASN A 163 22.80 -6.63 -4.78
CA ASN A 163 21.42 -6.55 -5.26
C ASN A 163 21.18 -7.64 -6.32
N SER A 164 20.86 -8.85 -5.85
CA SER A 164 20.84 -10.06 -6.68
C SER A 164 19.81 -9.99 -7.81
N ASP A 165 18.65 -9.38 -7.59
CA ASP A 165 17.60 -9.27 -8.61
C ASP A 165 18.01 -8.34 -9.75
N VAL A 166 18.51 -7.14 -9.42
CA VAL A 166 19.01 -6.17 -10.40
C VAL A 166 20.24 -6.71 -11.12
N THR A 167 21.11 -7.42 -10.40
CA THR A 167 22.31 -8.07 -10.97
C THR A 167 21.94 -9.18 -11.95
N ARG A 168 21.00 -10.07 -11.62
CA ARG A 168 20.49 -11.10 -12.55
C ARG A 168 19.89 -10.46 -13.81
N ALA A 169 19.04 -9.44 -13.65
CA ALA A 169 18.44 -8.73 -14.78
C ALA A 169 19.50 -8.05 -15.68
N ALA A 170 20.47 -7.35 -15.09
CA ALA A 170 21.59 -6.73 -15.82
C ALA A 170 22.48 -7.76 -16.51
N THR A 171 22.70 -8.92 -15.88
CA THR A 171 23.46 -10.03 -16.46
C THR A 171 22.76 -10.58 -17.70
N ASN A 172 21.44 -10.79 -17.62
CA ASN A 172 20.66 -11.27 -18.75
C ASN A 172 20.70 -10.31 -19.95
N ASP A 173 20.54 -9.00 -19.73
CA ASP A 173 20.64 -8.02 -20.82
C ASP A 173 22.05 -8.00 -21.45
N LEU A 174 23.13 -8.10 -20.66
CA LEU A 174 24.49 -8.23 -21.19
C LEU A 174 24.67 -9.51 -22.04
N LEU A 175 24.13 -10.65 -21.58
CA LEU A 175 24.16 -11.92 -22.30
C LEU A 175 23.33 -11.85 -23.60
N ASP A 176 22.18 -11.18 -23.59
CA ASP A 176 21.32 -10.97 -24.76
C ASP A 176 21.96 -10.03 -25.80
N ARG A 177 22.81 -9.10 -25.37
CA ARG A 177 23.67 -8.29 -26.24
C ARG A 177 24.88 -9.04 -26.80
N GLY A 178 25.05 -10.33 -26.46
CA GLY A 178 26.10 -11.19 -27.01
C GLY A 178 27.40 -11.21 -26.20
N CYS A 179 27.43 -10.66 -24.99
CA CYS A 179 28.53 -10.92 -24.07
C CYS A 179 28.53 -12.40 -23.67
N ASP A 180 29.69 -13.06 -23.67
CA ASP A 180 29.77 -14.50 -23.36
C ASP A 180 30.54 -14.84 -22.09
N ILE A 181 31.32 -13.90 -21.55
CA ILE A 181 31.94 -13.96 -20.22
C ILE A 181 31.56 -12.71 -19.45
N ILE A 182 31.04 -12.86 -18.22
CA ILE A 182 30.63 -11.74 -17.36
C ILE A 182 31.56 -11.66 -16.14
N GLY A 183 32.25 -10.52 -15.98
CA GLY A 183 32.93 -10.16 -14.73
C GLY A 183 31.99 -9.40 -13.78
N THR A 184 32.25 -9.47 -12.47
CA THR A 184 31.46 -8.73 -11.47
C THR A 184 32.30 -8.37 -10.26
N THR A 185 31.86 -7.37 -9.51
CA THR A 185 32.35 -7.09 -8.14
C THR A 185 31.22 -7.01 -7.11
N GLN A 186 30.06 -7.63 -7.38
CA GLN A 186 29.05 -7.88 -6.35
C GLN A 186 29.59 -8.85 -5.30
N ASP A 187 29.20 -8.68 -4.03
CA ASP A 187 29.62 -9.56 -2.93
C ASP A 187 28.90 -10.93 -2.95
N ASP A 188 27.94 -11.14 -3.86
CA ASP A 188 27.28 -12.43 -4.12
C ASP A 188 27.68 -13.07 -5.47
N MET A 189 27.10 -14.24 -5.77
CA MET A 189 27.29 -14.99 -7.02
C MET A 189 26.12 -14.86 -8.01
N SER A 190 25.22 -13.89 -7.81
CA SER A 190 23.97 -13.77 -8.59
C SER A 190 24.17 -13.60 -10.09
N ALA A 191 25.22 -12.87 -10.51
CA ALA A 191 25.62 -12.79 -11.91
C ALA A 191 26.12 -14.15 -12.44
N GLY A 192 26.90 -14.89 -11.64
CA GLY A 192 27.41 -16.20 -12.02
C GLY A 192 26.30 -17.22 -12.19
N GLU A 193 25.32 -17.24 -11.27
CA GLU A 193 24.13 -18.08 -11.36
C GLU A 193 23.33 -17.82 -12.66
N GLU A 194 23.13 -16.55 -13.03
CA GLU A 194 22.38 -16.20 -14.25
C GLU A 194 23.11 -16.62 -15.53
N VAL A 195 24.45 -16.49 -15.56
CA VAL A 195 25.25 -17.05 -16.67
C VAL A 195 25.05 -18.56 -16.75
N LEU A 196 25.10 -19.27 -15.62
CA LEU A 196 24.95 -20.73 -15.53
C LEU A 196 23.53 -21.23 -15.83
N ALA A 197 22.52 -20.36 -15.78
CA ALA A 197 21.14 -20.69 -16.18
C ALA A 197 20.99 -20.88 -17.71
N ARG A 198 21.95 -20.40 -18.51
CA ARG A 198 21.99 -20.61 -19.97
C ARG A 198 22.86 -21.82 -20.32
N GLU A 199 22.43 -22.60 -21.32
CA GLU A 199 23.20 -23.77 -21.77
C GLU A 199 24.54 -23.37 -22.42
N ASN A 200 25.58 -24.20 -22.19
CA ASN A 200 26.91 -24.09 -22.82
C ASN A 200 27.69 -22.79 -22.53
N THR A 201 27.29 -22.04 -21.50
CA THR A 201 28.04 -20.91 -20.96
C THR A 201 29.13 -21.37 -19.97
N ILE A 202 30.03 -20.45 -19.63
CA ILE A 202 30.99 -20.59 -18.53
C ILE A 202 31.03 -19.27 -17.76
N THR A 203 31.33 -19.32 -16.47
CA THR A 203 31.41 -18.11 -15.65
C THR A 203 32.66 -18.05 -14.77
N LEU A 204 32.87 -16.89 -14.17
CA LEU A 204 34.00 -16.58 -13.30
C LEU A 204 33.55 -16.61 -11.83
N GLY A 205 34.39 -17.16 -10.95
CA GLY A 205 34.20 -17.09 -9.52
C GLY A 205 34.72 -15.77 -8.96
N THR A 206 33.90 -15.09 -8.18
CA THR A 206 34.22 -13.82 -7.53
C THR A 206 34.42 -13.98 -6.01
N ASN A 207 34.79 -12.89 -5.35
CA ASN A 207 34.79 -12.69 -3.89
C ASN A 207 35.82 -13.50 -3.09
N GLY A 208 36.76 -14.16 -3.77
CA GLY A 208 37.96 -14.72 -3.16
C GLY A 208 37.82 -16.14 -2.62
N TYR A 209 36.73 -16.84 -2.95
CA TYR A 209 36.50 -18.25 -2.65
C TYR A 209 36.53 -19.08 -3.97
N PRO A 210 36.97 -20.35 -3.95
CA PRO A 210 36.88 -21.24 -5.12
C PRO A 210 35.43 -21.67 -5.40
N GLN A 211 34.65 -20.79 -6.04
CA GLN A 211 33.19 -20.88 -6.16
C GLN A 211 32.67 -22.16 -6.84
N ARG A 212 33.48 -22.81 -7.68
CA ARG A 212 33.12 -24.12 -8.27
C ARG A 212 32.81 -25.22 -7.25
N LYS A 213 33.28 -25.09 -5.99
CA LYS A 213 32.93 -26.01 -4.90
C LYS A 213 31.45 -25.93 -4.48
N VAL A 214 30.77 -24.83 -4.80
CA VAL A 214 29.35 -24.57 -4.47
C VAL A 214 28.49 -24.68 -5.73
N PHE A 215 28.89 -24.00 -6.82
CA PHE A 215 28.10 -23.89 -8.05
C PHE A 215 28.51 -24.88 -9.16
N GLY A 216 29.51 -25.72 -8.90
CA GLY A 216 29.98 -26.75 -9.83
C GLY A 216 30.90 -26.25 -10.94
N GLU A 217 31.22 -27.15 -11.87
CA GLU A 217 32.26 -26.99 -12.89
C GLU A 217 31.89 -26.04 -14.05
N GLY A 218 30.73 -25.37 -14.01
CA GLY A 218 30.46 -24.23 -14.90
C GLY A 218 31.31 -22.99 -14.56
N ILE A 219 31.84 -22.93 -13.33
CA ILE A 219 32.81 -21.93 -12.91
C ILE A 219 34.22 -22.37 -13.34
N GLN A 220 34.78 -21.69 -14.33
CA GLN A 220 36.04 -22.10 -14.96
C GLN A 220 37.27 -21.44 -14.36
N PHE A 221 37.13 -20.28 -13.72
CA PHE A 221 38.25 -19.54 -13.14
C PHE A 221 37.81 -18.74 -11.91
N SER A 222 38.55 -18.84 -10.81
CA SER A 222 38.36 -18.01 -9.60
C SER A 222 39.72 -17.52 -9.09
N TYR A 223 39.76 -16.31 -8.53
CA TYR A 223 40.84 -15.91 -7.63
C TYR A 223 40.45 -16.24 -6.18
N VAL A 224 41.43 -16.63 -5.36
CA VAL A 224 41.22 -17.10 -3.98
C VAL A 224 42.16 -16.37 -3.02
N TYR A 225 41.60 -15.84 -1.91
CA TYR A 225 42.35 -15.09 -0.90
C TYR A 225 42.84 -15.97 0.26
N ASN A 226 44.10 -15.81 0.68
CA ASN A 226 44.69 -16.50 1.82
C ASN A 226 44.89 -15.55 3.02
N TRP A 227 43.80 -15.25 3.73
CA TRP A 227 43.81 -14.39 4.92
C TRP A 227 44.66 -14.95 6.07
N THR A 228 44.72 -16.28 6.20
CA THR A 228 45.49 -16.99 7.24
C THR A 228 46.93 -16.50 7.32
N LYS A 229 47.60 -16.30 6.18
CA LYS A 229 49.02 -15.87 6.14
C LYS A 229 49.29 -14.54 6.86
N HIS A 230 48.33 -13.60 6.82
CA HIS A 230 48.47 -12.32 7.51
C HIS A 230 47.90 -12.35 8.93
N TYR A 231 46.84 -13.14 9.16
CA TYR A 231 46.21 -13.25 10.47
C TYR A 231 47.10 -14.00 11.45
N SER A 232 47.72 -15.11 11.02
CA SER A 232 48.68 -15.85 11.84
C SER A 232 49.91 -15.01 12.16
N ALA A 233 50.50 -14.33 11.17
CA ALA A 233 51.65 -13.45 11.39
C ALA A 233 51.35 -12.33 12.40
N ALA A 234 50.19 -11.67 12.30
CA ALA A 234 49.79 -10.64 13.27
C ALA A 234 49.48 -11.22 14.65
N ALA A 235 48.74 -12.33 14.72
CA ALA A 235 48.35 -12.97 15.97
C ALA A 235 49.56 -13.58 16.71
N GLU A 236 50.54 -14.13 16.00
CA GLU A 236 51.75 -14.73 16.58
C GLU A 236 52.59 -13.68 17.33
N MET A 237 52.69 -12.45 16.79
CA MET A 237 53.35 -11.34 17.46
C MET A 237 52.67 -10.96 18.79
N VAL A 238 51.33 -11.01 18.84
CA VAL A 238 50.54 -10.74 20.05
C VAL A 238 50.67 -11.90 21.04
N PHE A 239 50.51 -13.14 20.57
CA PHE A 239 50.59 -14.37 21.37
C PHE A 239 51.96 -14.51 22.06
N ASN A 240 53.04 -14.28 21.31
CA ASN A 240 54.41 -14.29 21.83
C ASN A 240 54.79 -13.01 22.62
N LYS A 241 53.86 -12.05 22.80
CA LYS A 241 54.07 -10.76 23.48
C LYS A 241 55.23 -9.93 22.89
N THR A 242 55.51 -10.12 21.61
CA THR A 242 56.57 -9.40 20.88
C THR A 242 56.06 -8.23 20.05
N PHE A 243 54.75 -8.07 19.90
CA PHE A 243 54.14 -7.03 19.08
C PHE A 243 54.75 -5.64 19.34
N ALA A 244 54.73 -5.16 20.59
CA ALA A 244 55.23 -3.83 20.95
C ALA A 244 56.73 -3.59 20.65
N SER A 245 57.57 -4.63 20.70
CA SER A 245 59.01 -4.53 20.33
C SER A 245 59.25 -4.77 18.84
N GLN A 246 58.28 -5.34 18.13
CA GLN A 246 58.32 -5.65 16.71
C GLN A 246 57.33 -4.79 15.87
N VAL A 247 56.86 -3.64 16.36
CA VAL A 247 56.19 -2.64 15.50
C VAL A 247 57.25 -1.70 14.90
N PRO A 248 57.86 -1.97 13.72
CA PRO A 248 58.47 -0.89 12.97
C PRO A 248 57.39 0.08 12.53
N ALA A 249 57.74 1.37 12.38
CA ALA A 249 56.86 2.44 11.92
C ALA A 249 56.27 2.26 10.48
N LYS A 250 56.43 1.07 9.89
CA LYS A 250 56.01 0.68 8.54
C LYS A 250 55.39 -0.73 8.47
N LEU A 251 55.11 -1.41 9.58
CA LEU A 251 54.46 -2.73 9.54
C LEU A 251 53.04 -2.62 8.96
N LYS A 252 52.88 -3.10 7.72
CA LYS A 252 51.62 -3.16 6.99
C LYS A 252 51.57 -4.47 6.24
N PHE A 253 50.46 -5.19 6.38
CA PHE A 253 50.23 -6.42 5.63
C PHE A 253 49.68 -6.07 4.25
N TYR A 254 50.33 -6.59 3.20
CA TYR A 254 49.91 -6.38 1.82
C TYR A 254 49.67 -7.71 1.11
N GLY A 255 48.46 -7.90 0.60
CA GLY A 255 48.05 -9.09 -0.12
C GLY A 255 48.13 -8.90 -1.64
N ASP A 256 48.98 -9.69 -2.29
CA ASP A 256 49.09 -9.75 -3.76
C ASP A 256 49.58 -11.15 -4.20
N PHE A 257 49.89 -11.33 -5.48
CA PHE A 257 50.46 -12.58 -6.00
C PHE A 257 51.90 -12.85 -5.53
N ASP A 258 52.74 -11.82 -5.38
CA ASP A 258 54.12 -11.96 -4.90
C ASP A 258 54.17 -12.38 -3.42
N THR A 259 53.25 -11.88 -2.61
CA THR A 259 53.09 -12.29 -1.21
C THR A 259 52.35 -13.62 -1.06
N GLY A 260 51.86 -14.24 -2.13
CA GLY A 260 51.10 -15.50 -2.10
C GLY A 260 49.77 -15.40 -1.35
N PHE A 261 49.24 -14.18 -1.21
CA PHE A 261 47.91 -13.94 -0.65
C PHE A 261 46.81 -14.22 -1.67
N ILE A 262 47.07 -13.94 -2.95
CA ILE A 262 46.16 -14.27 -4.05
C ILE A 262 46.65 -15.55 -4.73
N THR A 263 45.76 -16.52 -4.87
CA THR A 263 45.97 -17.78 -5.59
C THR A 263 44.87 -17.98 -6.63
N LEU A 264 45.07 -18.87 -7.60
CA LEU A 264 44.12 -19.13 -8.68
C LEU A 264 43.56 -20.54 -8.57
N ASP A 265 42.25 -20.67 -8.81
CA ASP A 265 41.54 -21.96 -8.90
C ASP A 265 40.91 -22.07 -10.29
N TYR A 266 41.09 -23.23 -10.92
CA TYR A 266 40.65 -23.49 -12.29
C TYR A 266 39.62 -24.64 -12.30
N GLY A 267 38.59 -24.49 -13.12
CA GLY A 267 37.65 -25.56 -13.42
C GLY A 267 38.30 -26.71 -14.20
N VAL A 268 37.70 -27.89 -14.11
CA VAL A 268 38.20 -29.14 -14.70
C VAL A 268 38.28 -29.06 -16.23
N PHE A 269 37.40 -28.27 -16.87
CA PHE A 269 37.36 -28.13 -18.33
C PHE A 269 38.32 -27.08 -18.91
N VAL A 270 39.07 -26.33 -18.07
CA VAL A 270 40.12 -25.43 -18.56
C VAL A 270 41.28 -26.24 -19.14
N SER A 271 41.67 -25.96 -20.39
CA SER A 271 42.82 -26.63 -21.00
C SER A 271 44.14 -26.21 -20.34
N ASP A 272 45.12 -27.12 -20.32
CA ASP A 272 46.42 -26.83 -19.70
C ASP A 272 47.19 -25.71 -20.44
N GLU A 273 46.93 -25.51 -21.73
CA GLU A 273 47.46 -24.36 -22.48
C GLU A 273 46.96 -23.02 -21.90
N ILE A 274 45.67 -22.93 -21.56
CA ILE A 274 45.09 -21.74 -20.94
C ILE A 274 45.66 -21.56 -19.53
N LYS A 275 45.71 -22.61 -18.72
CA LYS A 275 46.32 -22.57 -17.37
C LYS A 275 47.76 -22.04 -17.42
N VAL A 276 48.58 -22.55 -18.34
CA VAL A 276 49.98 -22.11 -18.51
C VAL A 276 50.06 -20.64 -18.90
N LYS A 277 49.21 -20.14 -19.82
CA LYS A 277 49.19 -18.71 -20.18
C LYS A 277 48.83 -17.82 -18.99
N VAL A 278 47.82 -18.21 -18.22
CA VAL A 278 47.34 -17.45 -17.04
C VAL A 278 48.35 -17.49 -15.90
N GLU A 279 48.97 -18.64 -15.62
CA GLU A 279 50.04 -18.76 -14.64
C GLU A 279 51.30 -17.97 -15.05
N ASN A 280 51.62 -17.89 -16.34
CA ASN A 280 52.71 -17.05 -16.82
C ASN A 280 52.42 -15.55 -16.62
N GLU A 281 51.19 -15.10 -16.91
CA GLU A 281 50.79 -13.71 -16.63
C GLU A 281 50.75 -13.42 -15.11
N ARG A 282 50.30 -14.38 -14.28
CA ARG A 282 50.36 -14.28 -12.80
C ARG A 282 51.81 -14.16 -12.31
N ASN A 283 52.72 -15.00 -12.82
CA ASN A 283 54.14 -14.94 -12.49
C ASN A 283 54.78 -13.62 -12.97
N TYR A 284 54.37 -13.12 -14.13
CA TYR A 284 54.81 -11.80 -14.61
C TYR A 284 54.38 -10.69 -13.65
N LEU A 285 53.11 -10.62 -13.25
CA LEU A 285 52.62 -9.66 -12.25
C LEU A 285 53.39 -9.76 -10.92
N ALA A 286 53.64 -10.98 -10.43
CA ALA A 286 54.42 -11.21 -9.21
C ALA A 286 55.91 -10.83 -9.33
N SER A 287 56.44 -10.66 -10.55
CA SER A 287 57.85 -10.33 -10.81
C SER A 287 58.14 -8.84 -10.95
N ILE A 288 57.12 -8.00 -11.12
CA ILE A 288 57.26 -6.56 -11.39
C ILE A 288 56.70 -5.72 -10.24
N PRO A 289 57.16 -4.46 -10.06
CA PRO A 289 56.55 -3.55 -9.10
C PRO A 289 55.10 -3.23 -9.47
N ARG A 290 54.21 -3.15 -8.46
CA ARG A 290 52.78 -2.80 -8.65
C ARG A 290 52.54 -1.55 -9.50
N ALA A 291 53.40 -0.53 -9.38
CA ALA A 291 53.31 0.71 -10.16
C ALA A 291 53.58 0.51 -11.67
N GLN A 292 54.06 -0.67 -12.09
CA GLN A 292 54.32 -1.09 -13.46
C GLN A 292 53.29 -2.12 -13.98
N HIS A 293 52.30 -2.53 -13.18
CA HIS A 293 51.30 -3.51 -13.59
C HIS A 293 50.50 -3.01 -14.81
N PRO A 294 50.12 -3.86 -15.77
CA PRO A 294 49.50 -3.40 -17.03
C PRO A 294 48.19 -2.62 -16.84
N TYR A 295 47.36 -2.94 -15.85
CA TYR A 295 46.14 -2.16 -15.57
C TYR A 295 46.44 -0.73 -15.05
N ILE A 296 47.66 -0.43 -14.61
CA ILE A 296 48.17 0.91 -14.26
C ILE A 296 49.01 1.52 -15.41
N CYS A 297 49.82 0.70 -16.09
CA CYS A 297 50.69 1.08 -17.20
C CYS A 297 50.24 0.44 -18.51
N ASN A 298 49.46 1.18 -19.29
CA ASN A 298 48.97 0.71 -20.58
C ASN A 298 48.73 1.87 -21.53
N GLU A 299 48.69 1.54 -22.81
CA GLU A 299 48.51 2.52 -23.87
C GLU A 299 47.11 3.16 -23.90
N TYR A 300 46.12 2.67 -23.15
CA TYR A 300 44.77 3.26 -23.13
C TYR A 300 44.71 4.51 -22.25
N ASN A 301 45.69 4.70 -21.36
CA ASN A 301 45.82 5.86 -20.48
C ASN A 301 45.92 7.20 -21.25
N LYS A 302 46.36 7.17 -22.52
CA LYS A 302 46.41 8.36 -23.41
C LYS A 302 45.04 8.84 -23.91
N TYR A 303 43.98 8.05 -23.70
CA TYR A 303 42.61 8.36 -24.14
C TYR A 303 41.68 8.82 -23.02
N VAL A 304 42.15 8.85 -21.77
CA VAL A 304 41.41 9.34 -20.60
C VAL A 304 42.07 10.59 -20.02
N ASN A 305 41.29 11.49 -19.41
CA ASN A 305 41.78 12.79 -18.97
C ASN A 305 42.50 12.73 -17.61
N ILE A 306 43.78 12.36 -17.63
CA ILE A 306 44.62 12.23 -16.43
C ILE A 306 45.32 13.57 -16.10
N PRO A 307 45.17 14.13 -14.88
CA PRO A 307 45.83 15.36 -14.49
C PRO A 307 47.37 15.28 -14.55
N ASN A 308 48.02 16.37 -14.97
CA ASN A 308 49.47 16.50 -14.94
C ASN A 308 50.05 16.17 -13.55
N GLY A 309 51.09 15.35 -13.52
CA GLY A 309 51.69 14.82 -12.28
C GLY A 309 51.00 13.55 -11.72
N SER A 310 49.86 13.14 -12.27
CA SER A 310 49.23 11.84 -11.98
C SER A 310 49.57 10.76 -13.03
N ILE A 311 50.38 11.09 -14.05
CA ILE A 311 50.85 10.19 -15.11
C ILE A 311 52.32 10.47 -15.44
N THR A 312 53.08 9.41 -15.73
CA THR A 312 54.48 9.42 -16.19
C THR A 312 54.63 8.42 -17.34
N GLY A 313 54.81 8.90 -18.57
CA GLY A 313 54.73 8.04 -19.76
C GLY A 313 53.31 7.44 -19.90
N ASP A 314 53.21 6.14 -20.16
CA ASP A 314 51.94 5.41 -20.17
C ASP A 314 51.48 4.94 -18.77
N CYS A 315 52.19 5.31 -17.68
CA CYS A 315 51.91 4.84 -16.32
C CYS A 315 51.21 5.89 -15.47
N MET A 316 50.00 5.62 -14.99
CA MET A 316 49.33 6.50 -14.02
C MET A 316 49.76 6.19 -12.57
N THR A 317 49.54 7.11 -11.64
CA THR A 317 49.76 6.83 -10.21
C THR A 317 48.69 5.86 -9.68
N THR A 318 49.08 4.94 -8.81
CA THR A 318 48.14 4.00 -8.15
C THR A 318 47.01 4.71 -7.40
N ALA A 319 47.25 5.92 -6.87
CA ALA A 319 46.25 6.72 -6.18
C ALA A 319 45.20 7.34 -7.14
N TYR A 320 45.61 7.67 -8.37
CA TYR A 320 44.69 8.17 -9.40
C TYR A 320 43.92 7.03 -10.07
N PHE A 321 44.53 5.87 -10.27
CA PHE A 321 43.87 4.67 -10.81
C PHE A 321 42.56 4.33 -10.09
N PHE A 322 42.55 4.35 -8.75
CA PHE A 322 41.35 4.11 -7.93
C PHE A 322 40.36 5.29 -7.85
N ARG A 323 40.52 6.28 -8.71
CA ARG A 323 39.61 7.42 -8.89
C ARG A 323 39.19 7.60 -10.35
N LEU A 324 39.66 6.72 -11.24
CA LEU A 324 39.35 6.80 -12.66
C LEU A 324 37.91 6.33 -12.90
N ASP A 325 37.09 7.24 -13.37
CA ASP A 325 35.67 7.08 -13.73
C ASP A 325 35.45 6.96 -15.25
N GLN A 326 36.48 7.20 -16.06
CA GLN A 326 36.39 7.20 -17.52
C GLN A 326 36.67 5.81 -18.13
N PRO A 327 35.81 5.30 -19.03
CA PRO A 327 36.01 4.04 -19.73
C PRO A 327 37.08 4.16 -20.83
N TYR A 328 37.81 3.08 -21.08
CA TYR A 328 38.79 3.01 -22.18
C TYR A 328 38.13 2.73 -23.55
N PRO A 329 38.77 3.08 -24.69
CA PRO A 329 38.20 2.84 -26.01
C PRO A 329 37.91 1.36 -26.30
N GLY A 330 36.63 1.05 -26.56
CA GLY A 330 36.13 -0.32 -26.69
C GLY A 330 35.35 -0.81 -25.47
N MET A 331 35.20 0.02 -24.43
CA MET A 331 34.24 -0.15 -23.36
C MET A 331 33.01 0.73 -23.61
N GLU A 332 31.80 0.21 -23.39
CA GLU A 332 30.55 0.95 -23.44
C GLU A 332 29.84 0.85 -22.08
N TYR A 333 29.61 2.01 -21.46
CA TYR A 333 28.88 2.11 -20.20
C TYR A 333 27.39 2.26 -20.49
N LEU A 334 26.60 1.26 -20.12
CA LEU A 334 25.15 1.21 -20.37
C LEU A 334 24.33 1.92 -19.26
N GLY A 335 25.00 2.53 -18.27
CA GLY A 335 24.38 3.28 -17.18
C GLY A 335 24.15 2.46 -15.91
N LYS A 336 23.26 2.97 -15.04
CA LYS A 336 22.73 2.22 -13.90
C LYS A 336 21.59 1.33 -14.38
N TYR A 337 21.65 0.03 -14.08
CA TYR A 337 20.54 -0.87 -14.38
C TYR A 337 19.43 -0.70 -13.35
N GLU A 338 18.18 -0.55 -13.82
CA GLU A 338 16.99 -0.46 -12.97
C GLU A 338 15.89 -1.35 -13.55
N ILE A 339 15.31 -2.22 -12.71
CA ILE A 339 14.19 -3.09 -13.10
C ILE A 339 12.95 -2.22 -13.28
N GLN A 340 12.34 -2.30 -14.46
CA GLN A 340 11.11 -1.58 -14.78
C GLN A 340 9.95 -2.09 -13.91
N LEU A 341 9.31 -1.17 -13.19
CA LEU A 341 8.19 -1.48 -12.32
C LEU A 341 6.93 -1.82 -13.14
N VAL A 342 6.26 -2.90 -12.80
CA VAL A 342 5.04 -3.36 -13.49
C VAL A 342 3.79 -2.89 -12.74
N LYS A 343 2.89 -2.22 -13.45
CA LYS A 343 1.62 -1.76 -12.87
C LYS A 343 0.63 -2.92 -12.74
N VAL A 344 0.14 -3.17 -11.53
CA VAL A 344 -0.89 -4.18 -11.25
C VAL A 344 -2.25 -3.50 -11.05
N ASP A 345 -3.08 -3.53 -12.09
CA ASP A 345 -4.46 -3.07 -12.05
C ASP A 345 -5.43 -4.13 -11.49
N PHE A 346 -6.64 -3.70 -11.13
CA PHE A 346 -7.72 -4.60 -10.71
C PHE A 346 -8.06 -5.62 -11.80
N GLY A 347 -8.35 -6.86 -11.39
CA GLY A 347 -8.72 -7.94 -12.31
C GLY A 347 -9.93 -7.56 -13.17
N LYS A 348 -9.75 -7.54 -14.50
CA LYS A 348 -10.74 -7.07 -15.49
C LYS A 348 -12.14 -7.68 -15.29
N ASN A 349 -12.21 -8.94 -14.89
CA ASN A 349 -13.47 -9.65 -14.60
C ASN A 349 -14.31 -8.95 -13.51
N ILE A 350 -13.66 -8.44 -12.46
CA ILE A 350 -14.32 -7.71 -11.35
C ILE A 350 -14.78 -6.33 -11.85
N GLN A 351 -13.94 -5.65 -12.64
CA GLN A 351 -14.29 -4.36 -13.24
C GLN A 351 -15.53 -4.48 -14.16
N TYR A 352 -15.54 -5.47 -15.06
CA TYR A 352 -16.69 -5.73 -15.93
C TYR A 352 -17.93 -6.15 -15.14
N GLY A 353 -17.80 -7.01 -14.11
CA GLY A 353 -18.91 -7.43 -13.26
C GLY A 353 -19.65 -6.25 -12.62
N PHE A 354 -18.94 -5.40 -11.88
CA PHE A 354 -19.56 -4.22 -11.26
C PHE A 354 -20.05 -3.19 -12.28
N SER A 355 -19.33 -3.00 -13.39
CA SER A 355 -19.73 -2.05 -14.44
C SER A 355 -21.03 -2.45 -15.14
N ILE A 356 -21.20 -3.74 -15.46
CA ILE A 356 -22.40 -4.27 -16.11
C ILE A 356 -23.60 -4.19 -15.15
N VAL A 357 -23.46 -4.64 -13.89
CA VAL A 357 -24.57 -4.58 -12.93
C VAL A 357 -24.96 -3.14 -12.63
N GLY A 358 -23.99 -2.23 -12.42
CA GLY A 358 -24.25 -0.80 -12.24
C GLY A 358 -24.97 -0.17 -13.43
N GLY A 359 -24.55 -0.51 -14.66
CA GLY A 359 -25.21 -0.06 -15.89
C GLY A 359 -26.66 -0.55 -16.01
N CYS A 360 -26.92 -1.83 -15.71
CA CYS A 360 -28.27 -2.38 -15.64
C CYS A 360 -29.14 -1.67 -14.59
N CYS A 361 -28.60 -1.39 -13.40
CA CYS A 361 -29.31 -0.63 -12.36
C CYS A 361 -29.65 0.80 -12.82
N ILE A 362 -28.73 1.49 -13.50
CA ILE A 362 -29.00 2.82 -14.09
C ILE A 362 -30.11 2.73 -15.14
N PHE A 363 -30.09 1.73 -16.02
CA PHE A 363 -31.14 1.52 -17.02
C PHE A 363 -32.52 1.28 -16.38
N ILE A 364 -32.59 0.45 -15.35
CA ILE A 364 -33.83 0.22 -14.57
C ILE A 364 -34.32 1.52 -13.91
N CYS A 365 -33.42 2.34 -13.37
CA CYS A 365 -33.75 3.67 -12.84
C CYS A 365 -34.35 4.61 -13.89
N LEU A 366 -33.80 4.65 -15.10
CA LEU A 366 -34.35 5.45 -16.21
C LEU A 366 -35.75 4.96 -16.61
N LEU A 367 -35.98 3.65 -16.68
CA LEU A 367 -37.32 3.09 -16.89
C LEU A 367 -38.30 3.46 -15.76
N ALA A 368 -37.84 3.48 -14.50
CA ALA A 368 -38.66 3.90 -13.37
C ALA A 368 -39.04 5.39 -13.44
N VAL A 369 -38.14 6.27 -13.89
CA VAL A 369 -38.46 7.70 -14.17
C VAL A 369 -39.53 7.82 -15.25
N ILE A 370 -39.39 7.11 -16.38
CA ILE A 370 -40.40 7.08 -17.45
C ILE A 370 -41.75 6.59 -16.91
N GLY A 371 -41.73 5.56 -16.06
CA GLY A 371 -42.92 5.06 -15.36
C GLY A 371 -43.58 6.12 -14.47
N ILE A 372 -42.81 6.84 -13.64
CA ILE A 372 -43.32 7.90 -12.77
C ILE A 372 -43.95 9.04 -13.59
N LEU A 373 -43.33 9.44 -14.71
CA LEU A 373 -43.87 10.47 -15.59
C LEU A 373 -45.16 10.02 -16.28
N LYS A 374 -45.24 8.76 -16.72
CA LYS A 374 -46.42 8.19 -17.40
C LYS A 374 -47.61 7.96 -16.46
N TYR A 375 -47.36 7.56 -15.21
CA TYR A 375 -48.38 7.25 -14.20
C TYR A 375 -48.51 8.35 -13.13
N LYS A 376 -48.07 9.58 -13.43
CA LYS A 376 -47.96 10.70 -12.47
C LYS A 376 -49.31 11.05 -11.81
N ASP A 377 -50.40 10.91 -12.56
CA ASP A 377 -51.75 11.32 -12.16
C ASP A 377 -52.50 10.22 -11.38
N THR A 378 -52.01 8.96 -11.44
CA THR A 378 -52.58 7.85 -10.68
C THR A 378 -52.42 8.10 -9.18
N PRO A 379 -53.46 7.94 -8.34
CA PRO A 379 -53.43 8.26 -6.90
C PRO A 379 -52.23 7.69 -6.12
N SER A 380 -51.73 6.49 -6.44
CA SER A 380 -50.55 5.89 -5.77
C SER A 380 -49.21 6.60 -6.07
N ILE A 381 -49.15 7.47 -7.09
CA ILE A 381 -47.98 8.28 -7.44
C ILE A 381 -48.25 9.77 -7.20
N ARG A 382 -49.46 10.28 -7.48
CA ARG A 382 -49.88 11.68 -7.17
C ARG A 382 -49.69 12.01 -5.69
N SER A 383 -50.21 11.18 -4.78
CA SER A 383 -50.04 11.32 -3.32
C SER A 383 -48.57 11.31 -2.86
N ALA A 384 -47.72 10.58 -3.57
CA ALA A 384 -46.31 10.41 -3.26
C ALA A 384 -45.40 11.56 -3.76
N SER A 385 -45.97 12.63 -4.32
CA SER A 385 -45.24 13.77 -4.93
C SER A 385 -44.21 13.32 -5.98
N PRO A 386 -44.59 13.17 -7.27
CA PRO A 386 -43.76 12.59 -8.34
C PRO A 386 -42.34 13.16 -8.44
N ILE A 387 -42.19 14.46 -8.20
CA ILE A 387 -40.89 15.16 -8.28
C ILE A 387 -39.88 14.63 -7.24
N PHE A 388 -40.32 14.36 -6.00
CA PHE A 388 -39.45 13.78 -4.97
C PHE A 388 -39.00 12.36 -5.31
N LEU A 389 -39.87 11.59 -5.97
CA LEU A 389 -39.52 10.25 -6.45
C LEU A 389 -38.44 10.31 -7.53
N ILE A 390 -38.49 11.31 -8.42
CA ILE A 390 -37.45 11.54 -9.43
C ILE A 390 -36.12 11.93 -8.76
N PHE A 391 -36.11 12.84 -7.78
CA PHE A 391 -34.89 13.19 -7.04
C PHE A 391 -34.22 11.99 -6.36
N ILE A 392 -35.02 11.10 -5.75
CA ILE A 392 -34.51 9.85 -5.13
C ILE A 392 -33.84 8.95 -6.17
N ILE A 393 -34.44 8.79 -7.35
CA ILE A 393 -33.86 7.99 -8.44
C ILE A 393 -32.60 8.65 -9.02
N CYS A 394 -32.61 9.98 -9.21
CA CYS A 394 -31.40 10.72 -9.63
C CYS A 394 -30.26 10.51 -8.64
N GLY A 395 -30.50 10.59 -7.33
CA GLY A 395 -29.51 10.24 -6.30
C GLY A 395 -28.97 8.82 -6.48
N GLY A 396 -29.84 7.83 -6.71
CA GLY A 396 -29.44 6.45 -7.01
C GLY A 396 -28.58 6.30 -8.26
N ILE A 397 -28.95 6.94 -9.37
CA ILE A 397 -28.16 6.95 -10.63
C ILE A 397 -26.76 7.52 -10.39
N ILE A 398 -26.65 8.62 -9.65
CA ILE A 398 -25.36 9.25 -9.32
C ILE A 398 -24.49 8.29 -8.47
N VAL A 399 -25.05 7.60 -7.48
CA VAL A 399 -24.30 6.58 -6.71
C VAL A 399 -23.84 5.42 -7.59
N TYR A 400 -24.69 4.89 -8.48
CA TYR A 400 -24.28 3.81 -9.40
C TYR A 400 -23.13 4.27 -10.32
N GLY A 401 -23.18 5.49 -10.86
CA GLY A 401 -22.06 6.08 -11.61
C GLY A 401 -20.78 6.18 -10.76
N GLY A 402 -20.92 6.58 -9.49
CA GLY A 402 -19.82 6.59 -8.51
C GLY A 402 -19.20 5.21 -8.29
N ILE A 403 -20.01 4.16 -8.16
CA ILE A 403 -19.56 2.76 -7.98
C ILE A 403 -18.82 2.26 -9.23
N ILE A 404 -19.31 2.55 -10.43
CA ILE A 404 -18.63 2.19 -11.69
C ILE A 404 -17.24 2.85 -11.74
N LEU A 405 -17.15 4.14 -11.38
CA LEU A 405 -15.85 4.80 -11.27
C LEU A 405 -14.99 4.23 -10.14
N TRP A 406 -15.57 3.75 -9.04
CA TRP A 406 -14.86 3.19 -7.88
C TRP A 406 -14.02 1.95 -8.21
N VAL A 407 -14.50 1.11 -9.14
CA VAL A 407 -13.81 -0.12 -9.58
C VAL A 407 -12.94 0.11 -10.85
N SER A 408 -13.03 1.30 -11.46
CA SER A 408 -12.22 1.69 -12.63
C SER A 408 -10.77 2.05 -12.27
N GLY A 409 -9.97 2.48 -13.26
CA GLY A 409 -8.56 2.87 -13.03
C GLY A 409 -8.39 4.08 -12.10
N ASN A 410 -7.33 4.06 -11.30
CA ASN A 410 -7.01 5.11 -10.32
C ASN A 410 -6.19 6.23 -11.00
N THR A 411 -6.75 7.44 -11.00
CA THR A 411 -6.15 8.70 -11.48
C THR A 411 -6.61 9.80 -10.55
N THR A 412 -5.92 10.94 -10.48
CA THR A 412 -6.35 12.04 -9.59
C THR A 412 -7.77 12.52 -9.92
N GLN A 413 -8.17 12.51 -11.18
CA GLN A 413 -9.53 12.84 -11.63
C GLN A 413 -10.56 11.80 -11.19
N THR A 414 -10.28 10.50 -11.39
CA THR A 414 -11.21 9.44 -10.95
C THR A 414 -11.28 9.32 -9.42
N CYS A 415 -10.17 9.50 -8.71
CA CYS A 415 -10.16 9.61 -7.24
C CYS A 415 -11.11 10.71 -6.76
N ASN A 416 -11.04 11.92 -7.32
CA ASN A 416 -11.97 12.99 -6.94
C ASN A 416 -13.42 12.67 -7.33
N ALA A 417 -13.67 12.29 -8.60
CA ALA A 417 -15.02 12.01 -9.10
C ALA A 417 -15.77 10.93 -8.30
N ARG A 418 -15.06 9.89 -7.83
CA ARG A 418 -15.59 8.83 -6.96
C ARG A 418 -16.26 9.37 -5.71
N PHE A 419 -15.51 10.11 -4.88
CA PHE A 419 -16.03 10.64 -3.62
C PHE A 419 -17.16 11.64 -3.87
N TRP A 420 -17.03 12.49 -4.89
CA TRP A 420 -18.10 13.43 -5.28
C TRP A 420 -19.40 12.73 -5.66
N LEU A 421 -19.37 11.74 -6.56
CA LEU A 421 -20.58 11.05 -7.02
C LEU A 421 -21.24 10.25 -5.89
N VAL A 422 -20.48 9.43 -5.16
CA VAL A 422 -21.05 8.62 -4.06
C VAL A 422 -21.63 9.54 -2.97
N SER A 423 -20.92 10.61 -2.59
CA SER A 423 -21.37 11.56 -1.56
C SER A 423 -22.63 12.33 -1.99
N LEU A 424 -22.63 12.97 -3.17
CA LEU A 424 -23.77 13.75 -3.65
C LEU A 424 -24.99 12.88 -3.94
N GLY A 425 -24.80 11.70 -4.53
CA GLY A 425 -25.89 10.77 -4.82
C GLY A 425 -26.56 10.27 -3.55
N PHE A 426 -25.78 9.90 -2.53
CA PHE A 426 -26.29 9.43 -1.24
C PHE A 426 -26.94 10.56 -0.43
N SER A 427 -26.36 11.78 -0.45
CA SER A 427 -26.93 12.99 0.15
C SER A 427 -28.29 13.34 -0.48
N THR A 428 -28.39 13.29 -1.82
CA THR A 428 -29.65 13.55 -2.54
C THR A 428 -30.71 12.50 -2.22
N LEU A 429 -30.32 11.21 -2.19
CA LEU A 429 -31.22 10.10 -1.88
C LEU A 429 -31.76 10.19 -0.45
N ILE A 430 -30.89 10.27 0.56
CA ILE A 430 -31.33 10.30 1.96
C ILE A 430 -31.98 11.65 2.30
N GLY A 431 -31.42 12.78 1.87
CA GLY A 431 -31.98 14.10 2.12
C GLY A 431 -33.42 14.22 1.63
N SER A 432 -33.72 13.68 0.44
CA SER A 432 -35.08 13.64 -0.11
C SER A 432 -36.03 12.79 0.74
N LEU A 433 -35.58 11.64 1.27
CA LEU A 433 -36.37 10.78 2.16
C LEU A 433 -36.64 11.44 3.52
N VAL A 434 -35.61 12.08 4.11
CA VAL A 434 -35.70 12.74 5.43
C VAL A 434 -36.64 13.94 5.35
N VAL A 435 -36.48 14.83 4.37
CA VAL A 435 -37.35 16.01 4.21
C VAL A 435 -38.80 15.61 3.91
N LYS A 436 -39.01 14.56 3.11
CA LYS A 436 -40.35 14.04 2.82
C LYS A 436 -41.04 13.48 4.07
N ASN A 437 -40.33 12.70 4.91
CA ASN A 437 -40.86 12.25 6.20
C ASN A 437 -41.07 13.43 7.15
N PHE A 438 -40.16 14.41 7.21
CA PHE A 438 -40.27 15.58 8.08
C PHE A 438 -41.55 16.40 7.80
N ARG A 439 -41.96 16.57 6.54
CA ARG A 439 -43.25 17.16 6.17
C ARG A 439 -44.44 16.39 6.77
N ILE A 440 -44.41 15.06 6.73
CA ILE A 440 -45.48 14.23 7.30
C ILE A 440 -45.54 14.46 8.82
N TRP A 441 -44.39 14.47 9.51
CA TRP A 441 -44.34 14.76 10.95
C TRP A 441 -44.94 16.14 11.29
N LEU A 442 -44.56 17.20 10.56
CA LEU A 442 -45.10 18.56 10.78
C LEU A 442 -46.63 18.66 10.62
N ILE A 443 -47.25 17.83 9.78
CA ILE A 443 -48.70 17.81 9.59
C ILE A 443 -49.41 17.16 10.80
N PHE A 444 -48.84 16.09 11.37
CA PHE A 444 -49.45 15.32 12.45
C PHE A 444 -49.06 15.76 13.87
N ASP A 445 -48.03 16.62 14.02
CA ASP A 445 -47.61 17.19 15.32
C ASP A 445 -48.35 18.51 15.65
N ASN A 446 -49.27 18.98 14.80
CA ASN A 446 -50.06 20.20 15.05
C ASN A 446 -51.19 19.95 16.08
N PRO A 447 -51.17 20.59 17.26
CA PRO A 447 -52.15 20.34 18.32
C PRO A 447 -53.58 20.81 17.98
N GLU A 448 -53.77 21.69 17.00
CA GLU A 448 -55.09 22.25 16.66
C GLU A 448 -55.79 21.54 15.48
N LEU A 449 -55.15 20.54 14.84
CA LEU A 449 -55.64 19.85 13.63
C LEU A 449 -56.08 20.78 12.47
N LYS A 450 -55.62 22.04 12.45
CA LYS A 450 -55.86 22.98 11.34
C LYS A 450 -55.23 22.46 10.05
N THR A 451 -55.96 22.55 8.94
CA THR A 451 -55.55 22.05 7.62
C THR A 451 -54.43 22.88 6.99
N VAL A 452 -53.17 22.56 7.32
CA VAL A 452 -52.00 23.26 6.75
C VAL A 452 -51.70 22.76 5.33
N LYS A 453 -52.02 23.57 4.31
CA LYS A 453 -51.67 23.31 2.90
C LYS A 453 -50.16 23.56 2.64
N ILE A 454 -49.31 22.58 2.98
CA ILE A 454 -47.87 22.62 2.65
C ILE A 454 -47.64 22.22 1.19
N THR A 455 -47.08 23.14 0.39
CA THR A 455 -46.77 22.91 -1.03
C THR A 455 -45.38 22.30 -1.23
N ASN A 456 -45.17 21.56 -2.32
CA ASN A 456 -43.87 20.94 -2.61
C ASN A 456 -42.73 21.98 -2.76
N PHE A 457 -43.03 23.19 -3.23
CA PHE A 457 -42.06 24.28 -3.35
C PHE A 457 -41.48 24.74 -2.00
N GLN A 458 -42.22 24.62 -0.90
CA GLN A 458 -41.75 24.95 0.45
C GLN A 458 -40.77 23.90 1.02
N LEU A 459 -40.71 22.69 0.45
CA LEU A 459 -39.80 21.63 0.88
C LEU A 459 -38.44 21.66 0.18
N PHE A 460 -38.37 22.07 -1.09
CA PHE A 460 -37.12 22.02 -1.86
C PHE A 460 -35.94 22.79 -1.24
N PRO A 461 -36.13 23.95 -0.57
CA PRO A 461 -35.04 24.63 0.15
C PRO A 461 -34.34 23.74 1.17
N TRP A 462 -35.08 22.86 1.88
CA TRP A 462 -34.50 21.95 2.87
C TRP A 462 -33.60 20.88 2.24
N VAL A 463 -34.03 20.29 1.12
CA VAL A 463 -33.18 19.35 0.35
C VAL A 463 -31.97 20.09 -0.21
N GLY A 464 -32.17 21.31 -0.72
CA GLY A 464 -31.10 22.19 -1.20
C GLY A 464 -30.04 22.49 -0.15
N VAL A 465 -30.44 22.83 1.09
CA VAL A 465 -29.52 23.05 2.21
C VAL A 465 -28.73 21.79 2.56
N VAL A 466 -29.40 20.63 2.62
CA VAL A 466 -28.72 19.34 2.88
C VAL A 466 -27.65 19.07 1.84
N VAL A 467 -27.95 19.22 0.54
CA VAL A 467 -26.99 19.01 -0.56
C VAL A 467 -25.92 20.10 -0.61
N ALA A 468 -26.25 21.36 -0.32
CA ALA A 468 -25.28 22.46 -0.31
C ALA A 468 -24.19 22.29 0.77
N ILE A 469 -24.55 21.81 1.96
CA ILE A 469 -23.59 21.45 3.00
C ILE A 469 -22.66 20.33 2.51
N ASN A 470 -23.20 19.33 1.81
CA ASN A 470 -22.42 18.24 1.23
C ASN A 470 -21.43 18.73 0.14
N ILE A 471 -21.89 19.60 -0.77
CA ILE A 471 -21.04 20.25 -1.79
C ILE A 471 -19.89 21.02 -1.13
N LEU A 472 -20.17 21.78 -0.06
CA LEU A 472 -19.14 22.55 0.65
C LEU A 472 -18.09 21.64 1.30
N LEU A 473 -18.51 20.57 1.98
CA LEU A 473 -17.59 19.58 2.56
C LEU A 473 -16.74 18.89 1.48
N MET A 474 -17.34 18.54 0.35
CA MET A 474 -16.62 17.94 -0.79
C MET A 474 -15.66 18.91 -1.48
N ALA A 475 -15.98 20.21 -1.54
CA ALA A 475 -15.07 21.24 -2.03
C ALA A 475 -13.84 21.41 -1.12
N VAL A 476 -14.04 21.41 0.21
CA VAL A 476 -12.93 21.40 1.18
C VAL A 476 -12.08 20.13 1.05
N LEU A 477 -12.70 18.96 0.89
CA LEU A 477 -12.01 17.68 0.72
C LEU A 477 -11.11 17.67 -0.53
N THR A 478 -11.57 18.29 -1.61
CA THR A 478 -10.86 18.37 -2.89
C THR A 478 -9.76 19.43 -2.85
N GLY A 479 -10.06 20.63 -2.34
CA GLY A 479 -9.15 21.78 -2.38
C GLY A 479 -8.09 21.81 -1.26
N TYR A 480 -8.44 21.31 -0.07
CA TYR A 480 -7.55 21.33 1.11
C TYR A 480 -7.20 19.92 1.62
N GLY A 481 -7.97 18.89 1.25
CA GLY A 481 -7.72 17.52 1.68
C GLY A 481 -6.65 16.75 0.90
N GLY A 482 -6.13 17.31 -0.20
CA GLY A 482 -5.01 16.74 -0.95
C GLY A 482 -5.31 15.44 -1.70
N LEU A 483 -6.59 15.16 -2.02
CA LEU A 483 -7.04 13.91 -2.64
C LEU A 483 -6.39 13.68 -4.02
N ARG A 484 -5.42 12.76 -4.07
CA ARG A 484 -4.62 12.46 -5.28
C ARG A 484 -4.38 10.96 -5.45
N SER A 485 -4.11 10.55 -6.68
CA SER A 485 -3.61 9.20 -6.96
C SER A 485 -2.10 9.17 -6.71
N THR A 486 -1.60 8.17 -5.98
CA THR A 486 -0.18 7.91 -5.77
C THR A 486 0.15 6.46 -6.07
N ASP A 487 1.35 6.20 -6.59
CA ASP A 487 1.82 4.86 -6.89
C ASP A 487 2.52 4.28 -5.66
N ALA A 488 2.10 3.08 -5.24
CA ALA A 488 2.60 2.41 -4.04
C ALA A 488 3.08 0.99 -4.34
N GLN A 489 4.20 0.62 -3.72
CA GLN A 489 4.86 -0.69 -3.81
C GLN A 489 4.69 -1.46 -2.49
N ASN A 490 4.86 -2.78 -2.53
CA ASN A 490 4.81 -3.67 -1.35
C ASN A 490 3.51 -3.57 -0.52
N ILE A 491 2.38 -3.24 -1.16
CA ILE A 491 1.03 -3.25 -0.57
C ILE A 491 0.31 -4.55 -1.00
N ASP A 492 -0.54 -5.12 -0.14
CA ASP A 492 -1.38 -6.30 -0.44
C ASP A 492 -0.59 -7.54 -0.99
N ASN A 493 0.65 -7.75 -0.53
CA ASN A 493 1.55 -8.81 -1.02
C ASN A 493 1.79 -8.82 -2.55
N ILE A 494 1.75 -7.66 -3.21
CA ILE A 494 2.24 -7.52 -4.59
C ILE A 494 3.76 -7.78 -4.66
N GLY A 495 4.25 -8.17 -5.83
CA GLY A 495 5.67 -8.44 -6.05
C GLY A 495 6.56 -7.22 -5.77
N LYS A 496 7.83 -7.48 -5.42
CA LYS A 496 8.85 -6.45 -5.12
C LYS A 496 9.02 -5.40 -6.23
N TYR A 497 8.74 -5.78 -7.47
CA TYR A 497 8.82 -4.93 -8.67
C TYR A 497 7.45 -4.55 -9.25
N GLU A 498 6.39 -4.74 -8.46
CA GLU A 498 5.01 -4.39 -8.83
C GLU A 498 4.55 -3.15 -8.05
N TYR A 499 3.68 -2.36 -8.68
CA TYR A 499 3.05 -1.22 -8.02
C TYR A 499 1.56 -1.10 -8.33
N MET A 500 0.81 -0.52 -7.39
CA MET A 500 -0.59 -0.18 -7.54
C MET A 500 -0.77 1.32 -7.32
N SER A 501 -1.46 1.98 -8.25
CA SER A 501 -1.94 3.35 -8.04
C SER A 501 -3.11 3.34 -7.05
N ILE A 502 -3.04 4.08 -5.95
CA ILE A 502 -4.08 4.18 -4.90
C ILE A 502 -4.51 5.63 -4.68
N CYS A 503 -5.75 5.85 -4.19
CA CYS A 503 -6.23 7.18 -3.84
C CYS A 503 -5.84 7.52 -2.40
N THR A 504 -4.92 8.48 -2.22
CA THR A 504 -4.41 8.92 -0.91
C THR A 504 -4.86 10.33 -0.56
N MET A 505 -4.89 10.64 0.73
CA MET A 505 -5.29 11.94 1.28
C MET A 505 -4.21 12.42 2.26
N ASP A 506 -4.07 13.74 2.39
CA ASP A 506 -3.22 14.32 3.43
C ASP A 506 -3.98 14.37 4.77
N GLY A 507 -3.30 14.69 5.88
CA GLY A 507 -3.92 14.76 7.22
C GLY A 507 -5.23 15.57 7.30
N PRO A 508 -5.32 16.78 6.70
CA PRO A 508 -6.57 17.54 6.63
C PRO A 508 -7.68 16.84 5.80
N GLY A 509 -7.31 16.01 4.83
CA GLY A 509 -8.22 15.21 4.03
C GLY A 509 -8.92 14.15 4.87
N HIS A 510 -8.17 13.43 5.71
CA HIS A 510 -8.76 12.49 6.68
C HIS A 510 -9.72 13.19 7.65
N ALA A 511 -9.34 14.34 8.20
CA ALA A 511 -10.23 15.12 9.08
C ALA A 511 -11.53 15.56 8.39
N THR A 512 -11.44 15.97 7.11
CA THR A 512 -12.61 16.36 6.31
C THR A 512 -13.48 15.15 5.96
N LEU A 513 -12.88 13.98 5.68
CA LEU A 513 -13.59 12.73 5.43
C LEU A 513 -14.36 12.25 6.67
N TYR A 514 -13.76 12.30 7.87
CA TYR A 514 -14.47 11.98 9.11
C TYR A 514 -15.61 12.97 9.39
N THR A 515 -15.42 14.26 9.09
CA THR A 515 -16.48 15.27 9.19
C THR A 515 -17.66 14.94 8.25
N LEU A 516 -17.37 14.52 7.02
CA LEU A 516 -18.36 14.10 6.03
C LEU A 516 -19.15 12.85 6.48
N LEU A 517 -18.46 11.85 7.04
CA LEU A 517 -19.08 10.65 7.62
C LEU A 517 -19.99 11.01 8.81
N GLY A 518 -19.56 11.90 9.69
CA GLY A 518 -20.35 12.41 10.81
C GLY A 518 -21.63 13.14 10.36
N TYR A 519 -21.54 13.96 9.31
CA TYR A 519 -22.70 14.59 8.67
C TYR A 519 -23.72 13.55 8.15
N PHE A 520 -23.26 12.49 7.47
CA PHE A 520 -24.16 11.43 6.98
C PHE A 520 -24.80 10.63 8.13
N ALA A 521 -24.04 10.33 9.19
CA ALA A 521 -24.56 9.67 10.38
C ALA A 521 -25.65 10.53 11.05
N ALA A 522 -25.43 11.84 11.20
CA ALA A 522 -26.41 12.76 11.75
C ALA A 522 -27.70 12.84 10.89
N LEU A 523 -27.56 12.96 9.56
CA LEU A 523 -28.70 13.00 8.63
C LEU A 523 -29.56 11.72 8.73
N LEU A 524 -28.90 10.56 8.83
CA LEU A 524 -29.56 9.26 8.97
C LEU A 524 -30.21 9.10 10.35
N LEU A 525 -29.57 9.54 11.44
CA LEU A 525 -30.17 9.55 12.78
C LEU A 525 -31.44 10.40 12.85
N VAL A 526 -31.42 11.61 12.25
CA VAL A 526 -32.62 12.45 12.11
C VAL A 526 -33.70 11.73 11.30
N GLY A 527 -33.34 11.09 10.19
CA GLY A 527 -34.27 10.29 9.39
C GLY A 527 -34.93 9.15 10.17
N VAL A 528 -34.13 8.40 10.94
CA VAL A 528 -34.59 7.30 11.80
C VAL A 528 -35.53 7.81 12.90
N PHE A 529 -35.19 8.92 13.56
CA PHE A 529 -35.99 9.56 14.61
C PHE A 529 -37.35 10.04 14.08
N VAL A 530 -37.34 10.79 12.97
CA VAL A 530 -38.57 11.30 12.34
C VAL A 530 -39.46 10.13 11.89
N SER A 531 -38.88 9.08 11.31
CA SER A 531 -39.60 7.86 10.93
C SER A 531 -40.22 7.14 12.14
N TRP A 532 -39.51 7.10 13.27
CA TRP A 532 -40.02 6.52 14.53
C TRP A 532 -41.18 7.32 15.13
N LYS A 533 -41.20 8.66 14.98
CA LYS A 533 -42.34 9.50 15.39
C LYS A 533 -43.59 9.24 14.53
N ILE A 534 -43.42 9.12 13.22
CA ILE A 534 -44.54 8.99 12.26
C ILE A 534 -45.23 7.61 12.33
N ARG A 535 -44.57 6.58 12.89
CA ARG A 535 -45.10 5.19 12.96
C ARG A 535 -46.48 5.02 13.59
N ILE A 536 -46.97 6.02 14.32
CA ILE A 536 -48.27 6.03 15.01
C ILE A 536 -49.43 6.49 14.09
N VAL A 537 -49.12 6.95 12.87
CA VAL A 537 -50.10 7.46 11.89
C VAL A 537 -50.51 6.34 10.93
N ASP A 538 -51.55 5.60 11.31
CA ASP A 538 -52.15 4.54 10.50
C ASP A 538 -53.33 5.05 9.65
N ILE A 539 -53.01 5.87 8.63
CA ILE A 539 -53.97 6.32 7.60
C ILE A 539 -53.53 5.76 6.25
N GLU A 540 -54.45 5.18 5.47
CA GLU A 540 -54.10 4.48 4.22
C GLU A 540 -53.49 5.40 3.15
N GLU A 541 -53.87 6.68 3.13
CA GLU A 541 -53.22 7.75 2.35
C GLU A 541 -51.71 7.87 2.61
N PHE A 542 -51.28 7.69 3.87
CA PHE A 542 -49.91 7.95 4.33
C PHE A 542 -49.09 6.68 4.57
N ASN A 543 -49.58 5.52 4.11
CA ASN A 543 -48.90 4.22 4.23
C ASN A 543 -47.52 4.18 3.53
N GLU A 544 -47.20 5.17 2.68
CA GLU A 544 -45.85 5.39 2.15
C GLU A 544 -44.80 5.63 3.24
N SER A 545 -45.16 6.29 4.35
CA SER A 545 -44.24 6.57 5.47
C SER A 545 -43.57 5.29 6.01
N LYS A 546 -44.30 4.16 6.01
CA LYS A 546 -43.78 2.85 6.43
C LYS A 546 -42.73 2.30 5.47
N ALA A 547 -42.84 2.56 4.17
CA ALA A 547 -41.82 2.16 3.18
C ALA A 547 -40.55 3.00 3.32
N ILE A 548 -40.68 4.30 3.60
CA ILE A 548 -39.54 5.19 3.86
C ILE A 548 -38.84 4.79 5.18
N ALA A 549 -39.60 4.49 6.24
CA ALA A 549 -39.05 3.99 7.51
C ALA A 549 -38.27 2.68 7.32
N LYS A 550 -38.85 1.69 6.63
CA LYS A 550 -38.16 0.42 6.29
C LYS A 550 -36.87 0.66 5.50
N THR A 551 -36.89 1.60 4.55
CA THR A 551 -35.72 1.98 3.76
C THR A 551 -34.61 2.55 4.64
N LEU A 552 -34.92 3.54 5.48
CA LEU A 552 -33.94 4.16 6.38
C LEU A 552 -33.38 3.14 7.38
N TYR A 553 -34.21 2.26 7.94
CA TYR A 553 -33.74 1.20 8.85
C TYR A 553 -32.83 0.17 8.15
N ALA A 554 -33.13 -0.21 6.90
CA ALA A 554 -32.29 -1.11 6.12
C ALA A 554 -30.92 -0.48 5.81
N ILE A 555 -30.89 0.80 5.42
CA ILE A 555 -29.63 1.55 5.20
C ILE A 555 -28.80 1.59 6.49
N SER A 556 -29.42 1.94 7.63
CA SER A 556 -28.75 1.97 8.94
C SER A 556 -28.12 0.63 9.31
N PHE A 557 -28.86 -0.46 9.11
CA PHE A 557 -28.38 -1.82 9.41
C PHE A 557 -27.21 -2.24 8.52
N CYS A 558 -27.26 -1.91 7.22
CA CYS A 558 -26.14 -2.20 6.31
C CYS A 558 -24.87 -1.45 6.76
N LEU A 559 -24.98 -0.15 7.04
CA LEU A 559 -23.83 0.66 7.48
C LEU A 559 -23.23 0.17 8.82
N PHE A 560 -24.06 -0.32 9.74
CA PHE A 560 -23.60 -0.94 10.99
C PHE A 560 -22.73 -2.19 10.78
N ILE A 561 -22.93 -2.93 9.68
CA ILE A 561 -22.10 -4.08 9.31
C ILE A 561 -20.85 -3.65 8.52
N ILE A 562 -20.99 -2.69 7.59
CA ILE A 562 -19.90 -2.28 6.69
C ILE A 562 -18.81 -1.54 7.45
N ILE A 563 -19.14 -0.65 8.40
CA ILE A 563 -18.15 0.16 9.11
C ILE A 563 -17.13 -0.72 9.88
N PRO A 564 -17.53 -1.71 10.70
CA PRO A 564 -16.60 -2.65 11.32
C PRO A 564 -15.73 -3.42 10.31
N LEU A 565 -16.31 -3.87 9.19
CA LEU A 565 -15.57 -4.58 8.14
C LEU A 565 -14.49 -3.69 7.49
N MET A 566 -14.73 -2.38 7.36
CA MET A 566 -13.74 -1.42 6.87
C MET A 566 -12.68 -1.03 7.90
N THR A 567 -12.93 -1.21 9.20
CA THR A 567 -11.91 -1.05 10.25
C THR A 567 -11.05 -2.29 10.46
N SER A 568 -11.44 -3.43 9.89
CA SER A 568 -10.62 -4.65 9.91
C SER A 568 -9.46 -4.54 8.91
N PRO A 569 -8.25 -5.05 9.23
CA PRO A 569 -7.19 -5.18 8.23
C PRO A 569 -7.66 -6.03 7.04
N GLN A 570 -7.68 -5.42 5.87
CA GLN A 570 -8.14 -6.00 4.60
C GLN A 570 -7.27 -5.44 3.48
N ASP A 571 -6.96 -6.27 2.48
CA ASP A 571 -6.31 -5.83 1.24
C ASP A 571 -7.11 -4.68 0.59
N GLN A 572 -6.45 -3.69 -0.02
CA GLN A 572 -7.09 -2.61 -0.79
C GLN A 572 -8.06 -3.15 -1.86
N LYS A 573 -7.70 -4.30 -2.46
CA LYS A 573 -8.57 -5.04 -3.38
C LYS A 573 -9.91 -5.43 -2.72
N ASN A 574 -9.85 -6.01 -1.53
CA ASN A 574 -11.04 -6.48 -0.79
C ASN A 574 -11.86 -5.30 -0.28
N GLN A 575 -11.22 -4.24 0.24
CA GLN A 575 -11.91 -3.01 0.66
C GLN A 575 -12.73 -2.40 -0.49
N THR A 576 -12.12 -2.30 -1.68
CA THR A 576 -12.77 -1.77 -2.90
C THR A 576 -14.00 -2.60 -3.30
N ILE A 577 -13.88 -3.94 -3.28
CA ILE A 577 -14.98 -4.87 -3.60
C ILE A 577 -16.13 -4.75 -2.60
N ILE A 578 -15.83 -4.71 -1.30
CA ILE A 578 -16.84 -4.60 -0.23
C ILE A 578 -17.59 -3.28 -0.35
N LEU A 579 -16.89 -2.15 -0.55
CA LEU A 579 -17.53 -0.84 -0.74
C LEU A 579 -18.44 -0.80 -1.97
N ALA A 580 -17.99 -1.34 -3.10
CA ALA A 580 -18.78 -1.38 -4.33
C ALA A 580 -20.04 -2.26 -4.20
N ALA A 581 -19.90 -3.46 -3.61
CA ALA A 581 -21.02 -4.37 -3.36
C ALA A 581 -22.02 -3.79 -2.37
N ALA A 582 -21.53 -3.20 -1.27
CA ALA A 582 -22.33 -2.54 -0.26
C ALA A 582 -23.14 -1.37 -0.84
N GLY A 583 -22.50 -0.45 -1.56
CA GLY A 583 -23.18 0.68 -2.18
C GLY A 583 -24.27 0.23 -3.15
N LEU A 584 -23.98 -0.78 -3.97
CA LEU A 584 -24.93 -1.33 -4.92
C LEU A 584 -26.14 -1.98 -4.23
N PHE A 585 -25.91 -2.78 -3.19
CA PHE A 585 -26.96 -3.42 -2.40
C PHE A 585 -27.84 -2.40 -1.66
N ILE A 586 -27.24 -1.39 -1.03
CA ILE A 586 -27.93 -0.33 -0.29
C ILE A 586 -28.87 0.45 -1.22
N VAL A 587 -28.40 0.90 -2.38
CA VAL A 587 -29.24 1.67 -3.31
C VAL A 587 -30.30 0.78 -3.96
N CYS A 588 -29.96 -0.45 -4.38
CA CYS A 588 -30.93 -1.38 -4.95
C CYS A 588 -32.06 -1.72 -3.97
N SER A 589 -31.74 -2.03 -2.71
CA SER A 589 -32.75 -2.36 -1.70
C SER A 589 -33.62 -1.16 -1.35
N ALA A 590 -33.04 0.05 -1.21
CA ALA A 590 -33.78 1.28 -0.99
C ALA A 590 -34.79 1.58 -2.11
N LEU A 591 -34.35 1.50 -3.38
CA LEU A 591 -35.23 1.72 -4.53
C LEU A 591 -36.31 0.61 -4.62
N ALA A 592 -35.95 -0.65 -4.38
CA ALA A 592 -36.92 -1.75 -4.41
C ALA A 592 -38.04 -1.57 -3.37
N ILE A 593 -37.70 -1.23 -2.12
CA ILE A 593 -38.68 -1.01 -1.03
C ILE A 593 -39.64 0.15 -1.35
N LEU A 594 -39.13 1.22 -1.98
CA LEU A 594 -39.93 2.41 -2.29
C LEU A 594 -40.81 2.26 -3.55
N PHE A 595 -40.28 1.62 -4.60
CA PHE A 595 -40.90 1.63 -5.93
C PHE A 595 -41.71 0.38 -6.28
N VAL A 596 -41.29 -0.82 -5.84
CA VAL A 596 -42.00 -2.07 -6.18
C VAL A 596 -43.48 -2.03 -5.71
N PRO A 597 -43.81 -1.60 -4.47
CA PRO A 597 -45.21 -1.55 -4.03
C PRO A 597 -46.09 -0.57 -4.82
N LYS A 598 -45.50 0.50 -5.39
CA LYS A 598 -46.21 1.52 -6.19
C LYS A 598 -46.59 0.97 -7.55
N PHE A 599 -45.60 0.45 -8.30
CA PHE A 599 -45.83 -0.14 -9.62
C PHE A 599 -46.68 -1.40 -9.56
N TRP A 600 -46.57 -2.20 -8.49
CA TRP A 600 -47.46 -3.33 -8.26
C TRP A 600 -48.93 -2.90 -8.11
N ARG A 601 -49.22 -1.86 -7.30
CA ARG A 601 -50.60 -1.36 -7.14
C ARG A 601 -51.19 -0.88 -8.47
N ILE A 602 -50.41 -0.18 -9.30
CA ILE A 602 -50.86 0.25 -10.65
C ILE A 602 -51.19 -0.96 -11.53
N LYS A 603 -50.37 -2.03 -11.49
CA LYS A 603 -50.59 -3.24 -12.28
C LYS A 603 -51.83 -4.03 -11.83
N VAL A 604 -52.16 -4.03 -10.54
CA VAL A 604 -53.30 -4.80 -9.98
C VAL A 604 -54.62 -4.04 -10.09
N TYR A 605 -54.65 -2.74 -9.75
CA TYR A 605 -55.88 -1.95 -9.66
C TYR A 605 -56.16 -1.09 -10.91
N GLY A 606 -55.29 -1.15 -11.92
CA GLY A 606 -55.43 -0.38 -13.16
C GLY A 606 -55.26 1.13 -12.97
N HIS A 607 -55.55 1.89 -14.03
CA HIS A 607 -55.30 3.34 -14.06
C HIS A 607 -56.30 4.17 -13.23
N GLY A 608 -57.51 3.63 -13.00
CA GLY A 608 -58.61 4.32 -12.29
C GLY A 608 -59.21 3.58 -11.09
N GLY A 609 -58.87 2.31 -10.85
CA GLY A 609 -59.48 1.49 -9.79
C GLY A 609 -58.97 1.77 -8.37
N SER A 610 -58.05 2.73 -8.18
CA SER A 610 -57.52 3.08 -6.86
C SER A 610 -58.49 3.87 -5.96
N ASN A 611 -59.64 4.30 -6.49
CA ASN A 611 -60.60 5.10 -5.72
C ASN A 611 -61.50 4.27 -4.79
N GLU A 612 -61.79 3.00 -5.09
CA GLU A 612 -62.75 2.19 -4.31
C GLU A 612 -62.31 1.91 -2.86
N MET A 613 -61.00 1.97 -2.58
CA MET A 613 -60.48 1.75 -1.22
C MET A 613 -60.45 3.03 -0.38
N PHE A 614 -60.32 4.21 -1.00
CA PHE A 614 -60.32 5.51 -0.30
C PHE A 614 -61.67 5.83 0.38
N THR A 615 -62.76 5.24 -0.11
CA THR A 615 -64.10 5.40 0.46
C THR A 615 -64.37 4.53 1.69
N GLN A 616 -63.52 3.54 2.02
CA GLN A 616 -63.78 2.63 3.14
C GLN A 616 -63.31 3.19 4.49
N LYS A 617 -64.06 4.17 5.02
CA LYS A 617 -63.85 4.76 6.35
C LYS A 617 -63.79 3.69 7.47
N LYS A 618 -62.59 3.39 7.97
CA LYS A 618 -62.39 2.97 9.36
C LYS A 618 -62.04 4.20 10.21
N SER A 619 -62.88 4.53 11.18
CA SER A 619 -62.57 5.59 12.16
C SER A 619 -61.36 5.19 13.00
N SER A 620 -60.33 6.03 13.03
CA SER A 620 -59.15 5.81 13.87
C SER A 620 -59.48 6.06 15.35
N ASN A 621 -59.38 5.02 16.19
CA ASN A 621 -59.70 5.06 17.64
C ASN A 621 -58.78 5.95 18.51
N ILE A 622 -57.92 6.77 17.90
CA ILE A 622 -56.91 7.60 18.59
C ILE A 622 -57.32 9.08 18.68
N ALA A 623 -58.21 9.55 17.79
CA ALA A 623 -58.75 10.90 17.87
C ALA A 623 -59.61 11.10 19.13
N SER A 624 -60.37 10.08 19.54
CA SER A 624 -61.14 10.04 20.78
C SER A 624 -60.24 9.99 22.02
N SER A 625 -59.20 9.16 22.04
CA SER A 625 -58.34 8.99 23.24
C SER A 625 -57.53 10.23 23.60
N ARG A 626 -57.16 11.08 22.61
CA ARG A 626 -56.52 12.37 22.88
C ARG A 626 -57.49 13.43 23.41
N ALA A 627 -58.76 13.41 23.01
CA ALA A 627 -59.77 14.33 23.54
C ALA A 627 -60.04 14.07 25.04
N GLU A 628 -60.16 12.80 25.46
CA GLU A 628 -60.32 12.43 26.88
C GLU A 628 -59.07 12.73 27.74
N SER A 629 -57.88 12.80 27.12
CA SER A 629 -56.64 13.10 27.84
C SER A 629 -56.51 14.59 28.18
N ALA A 630 -57.19 15.47 27.45
CA ALA A 630 -57.19 16.91 27.70
C ALA A 630 -58.16 17.33 28.82
N SER A 631 -59.26 16.60 29.04
CA SER A 631 -60.25 16.92 30.08
C SER A 631 -59.89 16.45 31.48
N LYS A 632 -58.93 15.51 31.62
CA LYS A 632 -58.56 14.89 32.91
C LYS A 632 -57.50 15.65 33.73
N ASN A 633 -56.98 16.78 33.24
CA ASN A 633 -55.99 17.61 33.96
C ASN A 633 -56.62 18.69 34.86
N SER A 634 -57.92 18.61 35.16
CA SER A 634 -58.62 19.56 36.03
C SER A 634 -59.50 18.86 37.07
N GLU A 635 -58.92 17.98 37.90
CA GLU A 635 -59.47 17.58 39.21
C GLU A 635 -58.49 16.70 40.02
N GLY A 636 -58.55 16.78 41.36
CA GLY A 636 -58.12 15.68 42.25
C GLY A 636 -56.67 15.66 42.79
N ASN A 637 -56.44 16.36 43.90
CA ASN A 637 -55.22 16.27 44.73
C ASN A 637 -55.52 15.57 46.07
N SER A 638 -55.00 14.36 46.35
CA SER A 638 -54.83 13.83 47.72
C SER A 638 -54.04 12.49 47.85
N SER A 639 -52.99 12.52 48.69
CA SER A 639 -52.52 11.51 49.69
C SER A 639 -52.56 9.97 49.45
N GLY A 640 -51.51 9.25 49.87
CA GLY A 640 -51.65 7.85 50.34
C GLY A 640 -50.40 6.94 50.35
N GLN A 641 -49.59 6.99 51.41
CA GLN A 641 -48.34 6.23 51.64
C GLN A 641 -48.41 4.68 51.71
N HIS A 642 -47.23 4.04 51.42
CA HIS A 642 -46.66 2.82 52.07
C HIS A 642 -47.33 1.43 51.82
N LYS A 643 -46.66 0.26 51.89
CA LYS A 643 -45.24 -0.13 52.14
C LYS A 643 -44.92 -1.55 51.61
N HIS A 644 -43.62 -1.88 51.57
CA HIS A 644 -42.91 -3.19 51.59
C HIS A 644 -43.68 -4.44 52.13
N THR A 645 -43.31 -5.72 51.85
CA THR A 645 -41.95 -6.29 51.67
C THR A 645 -41.92 -7.66 50.94
N THR A 646 -40.74 -8.04 50.43
CA THR A 646 -40.28 -9.32 49.87
C THR A 646 -40.27 -10.53 50.84
N HIS A 647 -40.50 -11.77 50.36
CA HIS A 647 -39.42 -12.77 50.10
C HIS A 647 -39.91 -14.16 49.60
N THR A 648 -39.12 -14.74 48.67
CA THR A 648 -38.81 -16.17 48.37
C THR A 648 -39.60 -17.31 49.05
N THR A 649 -39.92 -18.44 48.39
CA THR A 649 -38.96 -19.48 47.94
C THR A 649 -39.54 -20.42 46.83
N ARG A 650 -38.76 -21.41 46.35
CA ARG A 650 -38.80 -22.09 45.03
C ARG A 650 -39.20 -23.58 45.09
N ARG A 651 -39.70 -24.12 43.95
CA ARG A 651 -40.11 -25.52 43.62
C ARG A 651 -41.51 -25.92 44.15
N GLY A 652 -42.36 -26.63 43.40
CA GLY A 652 -42.29 -27.01 41.98
C GLY A 652 -43.29 -28.12 41.58
N LEU A 653 -43.77 -28.06 40.33
CA LEU A 653 -44.55 -29.05 39.54
C LEU A 653 -46.03 -29.38 39.89
N GLN A 654 -46.81 -29.34 38.79
CA GLN A 654 -47.94 -30.19 38.38
C GLN A 654 -49.40 -29.88 38.80
N ASN A 655 -50.10 -29.29 37.81
CA ASN A 655 -51.45 -29.60 37.30
C ASN A 655 -52.78 -29.33 38.06
N ASP A 656 -53.66 -28.72 37.26
CA ASP A 656 -55.08 -29.01 37.00
C ASP A 656 -56.23 -28.50 37.92
N PHE A 657 -57.07 -27.70 37.26
CA PHE A 657 -58.55 -27.69 37.26
C PHE A 657 -59.37 -27.25 38.50
N THR A 658 -60.11 -26.13 38.31
CA THR A 658 -61.57 -25.89 38.54
C THR A 658 -62.22 -26.22 39.91
N ASP A 659 -63.26 -25.54 40.39
CA ASP A 659 -64.06 -24.39 39.94
C ASP A 659 -64.80 -23.77 41.15
N ASP A 660 -65.74 -22.84 40.91
CA ASP A 660 -66.86 -22.45 41.80
C ASP A 660 -66.46 -21.71 43.11
N SER A 661 -67.14 -20.69 43.65
CA SER A 661 -68.39 -19.94 43.46
C SER A 661 -68.36 -18.84 44.58
N GLU A 662 -69.26 -17.88 44.80
CA GLU A 662 -70.62 -17.60 44.32
C GLU A 662 -70.95 -16.08 44.46
N SER A 663 -72.19 -15.69 44.16
CA SER A 663 -72.79 -14.33 44.12
C SER A 663 -72.88 -13.60 45.50
N SER A 664 -73.40 -12.37 45.70
CA SER A 664 -74.43 -11.57 45.00
C SER A 664 -74.49 -10.09 45.50
N ALA A 665 -75.07 -9.17 44.70
CA ALA A 665 -76.05 -8.11 45.07
C ALA A 665 -76.24 -7.07 43.93
N ALA A 666 -77.38 -6.37 43.87
CA ALA A 666 -77.81 -5.51 42.74
C ALA A 666 -78.40 -4.15 43.19
N ASP A 667 -78.56 -3.16 42.27
CA ASP A 667 -79.83 -2.42 42.04
C ASP A 667 -79.80 -1.28 40.96
N VAL A 668 -80.70 -1.42 39.96
CA VAL A 668 -81.67 -0.51 39.27
C VAL A 668 -81.37 0.99 38.89
N PRO A 669 -81.65 1.44 37.62
CA PRO A 669 -81.50 2.83 37.07
C PRO A 669 -82.85 3.60 36.80
N PRO A 670 -82.90 4.92 36.47
CA PRO A 670 -82.85 5.49 35.07
C PRO A 670 -82.26 6.96 35.02
N PRO A 671 -82.54 7.95 34.10
CA PRO A 671 -83.33 8.04 32.85
C PRO A 671 -82.65 8.76 31.60
N LYS A 672 -83.12 9.96 31.17
CA LYS A 672 -82.94 10.70 29.86
C LYS A 672 -83.20 12.25 30.08
N PRO A 673 -83.02 13.25 29.13
CA PRO A 673 -83.01 13.17 27.65
C PRO A 673 -82.16 14.20 26.79
N SER A 674 -82.33 14.10 25.46
CA SER A 674 -82.22 15.11 24.36
C SER A 674 -80.87 15.50 23.71
N LEU A 675 -80.86 15.47 22.36
CA LEU A 675 -79.82 15.99 21.44
C LEU A 675 -79.97 17.51 21.19
N PRO A 676 -78.94 18.18 20.62
CA PRO A 676 -79.07 18.52 19.20
C PRO A 676 -77.80 18.33 18.32
N SER A 677 -78.04 18.09 17.02
CA SER A 677 -77.21 18.43 15.83
C SER A 677 -75.68 18.24 15.87
N GLY A 678 -75.18 17.26 15.09
CA GLY A 678 -73.76 17.18 14.68
C GLY A 678 -73.44 18.05 13.43
N PRO A 679 -72.15 18.33 13.15
CA PRO A 679 -71.73 19.11 11.98
C PRO A 679 -71.55 18.26 10.71
N VAL A 680 -71.62 18.95 9.57
CA VAL A 680 -71.75 18.44 8.20
C VAL A 680 -70.39 18.08 7.56
N LEU A 681 -70.41 17.21 6.54
CA LEU A 681 -69.23 16.82 5.74
C LEU A 681 -68.63 18.01 4.97
N ALA A 682 -67.32 17.94 4.71
CA ALA A 682 -66.67 18.68 3.63
C ALA A 682 -66.50 17.78 2.39
N GLU A 683 -66.99 18.27 1.26
CA GLU A 683 -66.78 17.72 -0.09
C GLU A 683 -65.69 18.56 -0.78
N PHE A 684 -64.90 17.96 -1.67
CA PHE A 684 -63.83 18.66 -2.40
C PHE A 684 -63.93 18.36 -3.90
N THR A 685 -64.18 19.41 -4.69
CA THR A 685 -64.08 19.42 -6.15
C THR A 685 -62.67 19.80 -6.61
N ASP A 686 -62.19 19.23 -7.71
CA ASP A 686 -60.88 19.53 -8.32
C ASP A 686 -61.00 20.79 -9.23
N ASP A 687 -60.24 21.85 -8.96
CA ASP A 687 -60.06 22.97 -9.91
C ASP A 687 -59.09 22.57 -11.03
N SER A 688 -59.62 21.89 -12.04
CA SER A 688 -58.95 21.70 -13.33
C SER A 688 -59.95 21.54 -14.49
N ALA A 689 -60.85 22.52 -14.61
CA ALA A 689 -61.65 22.75 -15.81
C ALA A 689 -61.36 24.15 -16.34
N SER A 690 -61.20 24.26 -17.66
CA SER A 690 -61.00 25.52 -18.37
C SER A 690 -62.34 26.00 -18.92
N ASP A 691 -62.84 27.12 -18.43
CA ASP A 691 -63.91 27.87 -19.10
C ASP A 691 -63.33 29.17 -19.66
N THR A 692 -63.03 29.13 -20.96
CA THR A 692 -63.17 30.31 -21.81
C THR A 692 -64.63 30.41 -22.19
N ASP A 693 -65.33 31.43 -21.70
CA ASP A 693 -66.51 31.93 -22.40
C ASP A 693 -66.45 33.45 -22.52
N ASN A 694 -66.81 33.93 -23.70
CA ASN A 694 -67.03 35.34 -23.94
C ASN A 694 -68.42 35.70 -23.39
N ASP A 695 -68.57 36.89 -22.83
CA ASP A 695 -69.81 37.63 -23.06
C ASP A 695 -69.49 39.05 -23.50
N HIS A 696 -70.21 39.49 -24.52
CA HIS A 696 -70.17 40.85 -25.03
C HIS A 696 -71.04 41.74 -24.14
N ASP A 697 -70.48 42.87 -23.69
CA ASP A 697 -71.25 44.07 -23.36
C ASP A 697 -70.54 45.29 -23.98
N ASP A 698 -70.99 45.64 -25.19
CA ASP A 698 -70.93 47.02 -25.71
C ASP A 698 -72.20 47.75 -25.20
N PRO A 699 -72.20 49.08 -24.94
CA PRO A 699 -71.56 50.07 -25.82
C PRO A 699 -71.02 51.37 -25.17
N ILE A 700 -70.60 52.30 -26.05
CA ILE A 700 -70.44 53.78 -25.88
C ILE A 700 -69.05 54.28 -25.47
N GLY A 701 -68.42 55.12 -26.33
CA GLY A 701 -67.43 56.10 -25.88
C GLY A 701 -66.27 56.47 -26.82
N ASP A 702 -66.58 57.10 -27.95
CA ASP A 702 -65.81 58.13 -28.71
C ASP A 702 -64.26 58.26 -28.69
N ASP A 703 -63.77 58.53 -29.91
CA ASP A 703 -62.67 59.44 -30.31
C ASP A 703 -61.16 59.09 -30.23
N ALA A 704 -60.51 59.47 -31.35
CA ALA A 704 -59.08 59.70 -31.64
C ALA A 704 -58.16 58.50 -31.99
#